data_AF-A0A524Q836-F1
#
_entry.id   AF-A0A524Q836-F1
#
_cell.length_a   1.000
_cell.length_b   1.000
_cell.length_c   1.000
_cell.angle_alpha   90.00
_cell.angle_beta   90.00
_cell.angle_gamma   90.00
#
_symmetry.space_group_name_H-M   'P 1'
#
loop_
_entity.id
_entity.type
_entity.pdbx_description
1 polymer ?
#
loop_
_entity_poly.entity_id
_entity_poly.type
_entity_poly.pdbx_seq_one_letter_code
_entity_poly.pdbx_strand_id
1 'polypeptide(L)'
;MRRSTARAIRNSRCRWAEVGVYDINRILMPESPPEYQDDTADGHYVPAPCQVACPVGTDAPSYLAYIWEGKYEEAFEAITATNPFSSICGRVCDAPCEPACRREAADGAVQIRNLKRFVMDRVGNQYDPPAIAANKAQSVGIVGAGPAGLVAAHDLCMAGYHVDVYEMTGRSGGMMVWGIPAFRLPPGIIEEDIQRLEQRCPDLTMHFNTALGRDVSLDDLKKRHDAVLLTIGAWWGKNMRIPGEEHDQVVDGVGFLRRVNAGARPELPETVIVIGGGDVAMDACRVAKRLPGCKHVKVVYRRGPEDIPARRIELEGAIKEGIEFIYNTQQVSVDAGGNQLKLRFVRTESGEPDEDGRRRPKVVPGSEHDIDCGMVIAAVGQQTECDELDARGMMASDRVRASFDSMRTLDEKVFAAGDGAFGGSTIVMAMSHGQRAAYYVKAFLEGRRDPMPYRTPFRTRRVPVAQDLSWETLPEQEAEFFGLGEKPIEFPEIESTYDEQTARKEAARCYRCDAETGSADYSVHHREDLFSMARTNIVDQAKHKAMLNRRLRLRENPFPEGRAPSLDDLVFLPANLSRLVIDPYREACKISTDLAGKLPLELPYLATGFDEAPEEIRQAVAKGLSALGCSYVGRRPVGDSVPWLQLVVAGGPEPSADAAALVHVQKTKFQPPPDKRLHAAQLLGIAVSSTALLEQCIVHGLEHGFDIILLDATNGIEGNWPELGEAPSPRILRDAITILRSLNREEEIDLLY
;
A
#
# COMPACT_ATOMS: atom_id res chain seq x y z
N MET A 1 37.71 52.76 -3.50
CA MET A 1 38.18 51.36 -3.61
C MET A 1 37.63 50.62 -2.40
N ARG A 2 36.52 49.92 -2.52
CA ARG A 2 36.32 48.56 -3.06
C ARG A 2 36.70 47.44 -2.06
N ARG A 3 35.64 46.73 -1.65
CA ARG A 3 35.53 45.26 -1.42
C ARG A 3 36.31 44.70 -0.22
N SER A 4 35.80 43.76 0.59
CA SER A 4 34.56 42.98 0.56
C SER A 4 34.45 42.18 1.85
N THR A 5 33.39 42.37 2.61
CA THR A 5 32.90 41.44 3.64
C THR A 5 31.47 41.09 3.25
N ALA A 6 31.32 40.09 2.37
CA ALA A 6 30.01 39.55 1.98
C ALA A 6 30.18 38.13 1.41
N ARG A 7 29.85 37.11 2.22
CA ARG A 7 29.17 35.84 1.86
C ARG A 7 29.51 34.73 2.86
N ALA A 8 28.65 34.57 3.87
CA ALA A 8 28.48 33.29 4.59
C ALA A 8 27.01 33.01 4.96
N ILE A 9 26.05 33.78 4.41
CA ILE A 9 24.62 33.58 4.60
C ILE A 9 23.99 33.58 3.21
N ARG A 10 23.83 32.40 2.61
CA ARG A 10 22.92 32.07 1.49
C ARG A 10 23.28 30.68 0.95
N ASN A 11 22.68 29.64 1.55
CA ASN A 11 22.20 28.45 0.85
C ASN A 11 21.40 27.56 1.82
N SER A 12 20.30 28.10 2.32
CA SER A 12 19.17 27.32 2.88
C SER A 12 17.96 27.49 1.96
N ARG A 13 18.16 27.31 0.65
CA ARG A 13 17.04 27.18 -0.29
C ARG A 13 16.37 25.85 0.00
N CYS A 14 15.11 25.92 0.43
CA CYS A 14 14.16 24.82 0.52
C CYS A 14 14.36 23.82 -0.62
N ARG A 15 14.70 22.58 -0.29
CA ARG A 15 14.61 21.41 -1.18
C ARG A 15 13.19 20.80 -1.13
N TRP A 16 12.15 21.62 -1.19
CA TRP A 16 10.74 21.18 -1.09
C TRP A 16 9.96 21.42 -2.39
N ALA A 17 10.60 21.26 -3.56
CA ALA A 17 10.00 21.67 -4.83
C ALA A 17 9.65 20.53 -5.81
N GLU A 18 9.78 19.24 -5.45
CA GLU A 18 9.49 18.14 -6.40
C GLU A 18 8.74 16.92 -5.81
N VAL A 19 8.20 17.01 -4.59
CA VAL A 19 7.62 15.81 -3.93
C VAL A 19 6.10 15.86 -3.96
N GLY A 20 5.50 15.13 -4.91
CA GLY A 20 4.05 14.92 -4.98
C GLY A 20 3.56 13.97 -3.88
N VAL A 21 2.25 13.99 -3.61
CA VAL A 21 1.55 13.14 -2.60
C VAL A 21 1.79 11.63 -2.81
N TYR A 22 2.22 11.22 -4.01
CA TYR A 22 2.40 9.84 -4.43
C TYR A 22 3.87 9.37 -4.52
N ASP A 23 4.84 10.13 -4.01
CA ASP A 23 6.25 9.76 -4.14
C ASP A 23 6.69 8.71 -3.10
N ILE A 24 6.99 7.50 -3.59
CA ILE A 24 7.51 6.36 -2.81
C ILE A 24 8.92 6.60 -2.27
N ASN A 25 9.70 7.53 -2.85
CA ASN A 25 11.07 7.86 -2.40
C ASN A 25 11.10 8.71 -1.12
N ARG A 26 9.93 9.00 -0.52
CA ARG A 26 9.80 9.75 0.73
C ARG A 26 10.36 9.01 1.96
N ILE A 27 10.64 7.71 1.85
CA ILE A 27 10.98 6.84 2.98
C ILE A 27 12.49 6.57 2.99
N LEU A 28 13.25 7.38 3.73
CA LEU A 28 14.48 6.91 4.34
C LEU A 28 14.12 6.30 5.70
N MET A 29 14.53 5.06 5.94
CA MET A 29 14.37 4.35 7.22
C MET A 29 15.58 4.63 8.13
N PRO A 30 15.51 5.55 9.11
CA PRO A 30 16.45 5.58 10.21
C PRO A 30 16.23 4.38 11.14
N GLU A 31 17.32 3.90 11.73
CA GLU A 31 17.33 2.76 12.65
C GLU A 31 16.53 3.06 13.93
N SER A 32 15.63 2.15 14.32
CA SER A 32 14.90 2.20 15.58
C SER A 32 15.78 1.73 16.76
N PRO A 33 15.73 2.38 17.94
CA PRO A 33 16.43 1.90 19.13
C PRO A 33 15.97 0.49 19.58
N PRO A 34 16.84 -0.33 20.20
CA PRO A 34 16.55 -1.74 20.53
C PRO A 34 15.32 -1.98 21.42
N GLU A 35 14.88 -0.95 22.14
CA GLU A 35 13.77 -0.97 23.10
C GLU A 35 12.39 -0.66 22.46
N TYR A 36 12.33 -0.35 21.16
CA TYR A 36 11.12 -0.08 20.39
C TYR A 36 11.01 -1.01 19.17
N GLN A 37 11.17 -2.31 19.36
CA GLN A 37 10.98 -3.31 18.29
C GLN A 37 9.52 -3.31 17.81
N ASP A 38 9.29 -2.77 16.63
CA ASP A 38 8.16 -3.14 15.78
C ASP A 38 8.63 -4.18 14.75
N ASP A 39 7.75 -4.53 13.82
CA ASP A 39 8.00 -5.51 12.76
C ASP A 39 9.19 -5.12 11.84
N THR A 40 9.77 -3.91 11.99
CA THR A 40 10.97 -3.47 11.24
C THR A 40 12.25 -4.20 11.63
N ALA A 41 12.26 -4.94 12.76
CA ALA A 41 13.39 -5.79 13.13
C ALA A 41 13.48 -7.09 12.30
N ASP A 42 12.42 -7.44 11.56
CA ASP A 42 12.49 -8.45 10.52
C ASP A 42 13.10 -7.81 9.26
N GLY A 43 14.40 -8.00 9.04
CA GLY A 43 15.12 -7.46 7.88
C GLY A 43 14.56 -7.92 6.52
N HIS A 44 13.61 -8.85 6.53
CA HIS A 44 12.93 -9.38 5.35
C HIS A 44 11.47 -8.89 5.24
N TYR A 45 10.94 -8.17 6.24
CA TYR A 45 9.58 -7.62 6.19
C TYR A 45 9.52 -6.35 5.34
N VAL A 46 8.74 -6.41 4.27
CA VAL A 46 8.46 -5.26 3.40
C VAL A 46 6.95 -5.01 3.41
N PRO A 47 6.47 -3.88 3.95
CA PRO A 47 5.05 -3.57 3.94
C PRO A 47 4.54 -3.39 2.52
N ALA A 48 3.34 -3.90 2.23
CA ALA A 48 2.76 -3.77 0.89
C ALA A 48 2.53 -2.28 0.53
N PRO A 49 2.71 -1.87 -0.75
CA PRO A 49 2.53 -0.48 -1.16
C PRO A 49 1.15 0.11 -0.81
N CYS A 50 0.10 -0.70 -0.87
CA CYS A 50 -1.25 -0.30 -0.48
C CYS A 50 -1.38 0.00 1.02
N GLN A 51 -0.65 -0.72 1.87
CA GLN A 51 -0.60 -0.47 3.32
C GLN A 51 0.25 0.77 3.62
N VAL A 52 1.40 0.93 2.95
CA VAL A 52 2.26 2.12 3.07
C VAL A 52 1.51 3.40 2.67
N ALA A 53 0.71 3.33 1.60
CA ALA A 53 -0.09 4.46 1.14
C ALA A 53 -1.29 4.77 2.04
N CYS A 54 -1.71 3.84 2.91
CA CYS A 54 -2.79 4.07 3.86
C CYS A 54 -2.27 4.93 5.04
N PRO A 55 -2.81 6.14 5.28
CA PRO A 55 -2.30 7.02 6.34
C PRO A 55 -2.39 6.45 7.76
N VAL A 56 -3.32 5.51 7.98
CA VAL A 56 -3.51 4.78 9.24
C VAL A 56 -2.98 3.33 9.20
N GLY A 57 -2.27 2.95 8.12
CA GLY A 57 -1.56 1.68 8.04
C GLY A 57 -2.42 0.41 8.01
N THR A 58 -3.68 0.50 7.55
CA THR A 58 -4.60 -0.66 7.52
C THR A 58 -4.01 -1.84 6.74
N ASP A 59 -4.10 -3.03 7.31
CA ASP A 59 -3.55 -4.30 6.83
C ASP A 59 -4.36 -4.91 5.67
N ALA A 60 -4.37 -4.20 4.54
CA ALA A 60 -5.07 -4.61 3.33
C ALA A 60 -4.75 -6.02 2.85
N PRO A 61 -3.48 -6.44 2.76
CA PRO A 61 -3.17 -7.78 2.26
C PRO A 61 -3.76 -8.90 3.12
N SER A 62 -3.74 -8.76 4.45
CA SER A 62 -4.24 -9.81 5.34
C SER A 62 -5.76 -9.92 5.29
N TYR A 63 -6.50 -8.80 5.33
CA TYR A 63 -7.96 -8.90 5.30
C TYR A 63 -8.49 -9.37 3.94
N LEU A 64 -7.80 -9.03 2.83
CA LEU A 64 -8.09 -9.61 1.51
C LEU A 64 -7.89 -11.12 1.51
N ALA A 65 -6.78 -11.60 2.08
CA ALA A 65 -6.54 -13.05 2.19
C ALA A 65 -7.59 -13.74 3.07
N TYR A 66 -8.02 -13.12 4.17
CA TYR A 66 -9.09 -13.66 5.00
C TYR A 66 -10.45 -13.69 4.30
N ILE A 67 -10.79 -12.69 3.48
CA ILE A 67 -12.00 -12.72 2.64
C ILE A 67 -11.96 -13.93 1.70
N TRP A 68 -10.81 -14.21 1.08
CA TRP A 68 -10.62 -15.38 0.21
C TRP A 68 -10.85 -16.70 0.96
N GLU A 69 -10.33 -16.81 2.17
CA GLU A 69 -10.47 -17.97 3.07
C GLU A 69 -11.86 -18.09 3.71
N GLY A 70 -12.75 -17.10 3.52
CA GLY A 70 -14.07 -17.07 4.17
C GLY A 70 -14.04 -16.73 5.67
N LYS A 71 -12.93 -16.15 6.14
CA LYS A 71 -12.63 -15.82 7.54
C LYS A 71 -12.95 -14.37 7.88
N TYR A 72 -14.23 -14.01 7.85
CA TYR A 72 -14.65 -12.60 7.87
C TYR A 72 -14.43 -11.90 9.22
N GLU A 73 -14.46 -12.63 10.34
CA GLU A 73 -14.16 -12.07 11.66
C GLU A 73 -12.68 -11.69 11.77
N GLU A 74 -11.77 -12.54 11.27
CA GLU A 74 -10.35 -12.23 11.21
C GLU A 74 -10.05 -11.10 10.20
N ALA A 75 -10.79 -11.04 9.09
CA ALA A 75 -10.72 -9.91 8.18
C ALA A 75 -11.15 -8.60 8.86
N PHE A 76 -12.23 -8.63 9.63
CA PHE A 76 -12.72 -7.49 10.40
C PHE A 76 -11.70 -7.02 11.43
N GLU A 77 -11.07 -7.94 12.16
CA GLU A 77 -10.02 -7.60 13.13
C GLU A 77 -8.80 -6.97 12.44
N ALA A 78 -8.37 -7.51 11.29
CA ALA A 78 -7.29 -6.94 10.50
C ALA A 78 -7.59 -5.53 9.97
N ILE A 79 -8.85 -5.27 9.60
CA ILE A 79 -9.34 -3.95 9.17
C ILE A 79 -9.33 -2.96 10.36
N THR A 80 -9.97 -3.34 11.47
CA THR A 80 -10.28 -2.43 12.58
C THR A 80 -9.12 -2.19 13.53
N ALA A 81 -8.08 -3.04 13.51
CA ALA A 81 -6.90 -2.93 14.38
C ALA A 81 -6.21 -1.56 14.34
N THR A 82 -6.25 -0.86 13.19
CA THR A 82 -5.71 0.50 13.06
C THR A 82 -6.72 1.52 12.55
N ASN A 83 -7.93 1.07 12.18
CA ASN A 83 -8.96 1.91 11.57
C ASN A 83 -10.30 1.73 12.31
N PRO A 84 -10.59 2.54 13.35
CA PRO A 84 -11.84 2.44 14.08
C PRO A 84 -13.07 2.86 13.26
N PHE A 85 -12.88 3.64 12.18
CA PHE A 85 -13.96 4.14 11.30
C PHE A 85 -14.09 3.34 10.01
N SER A 86 -14.04 2.01 10.14
CA SER A 86 -13.91 1.14 8.98
C SER A 86 -15.19 1.00 8.15
N SER A 87 -16.39 1.06 8.76
CA SER A 87 -17.64 1.03 7.99
C SER A 87 -17.81 2.31 7.18
N ILE A 88 -17.37 3.45 7.74
CA ILE A 88 -17.31 4.73 7.03
C ILE A 88 -16.25 4.68 5.92
N CYS A 89 -15.02 4.23 6.22
CA CYS A 89 -13.95 4.15 5.24
C CYS A 89 -14.27 3.19 4.08
N GLY A 90 -15.05 2.13 4.31
CA GLY A 90 -15.54 1.24 3.26
C GLY A 90 -16.43 1.94 2.22
N ARG A 91 -17.03 3.08 2.55
CA ARG A 91 -17.93 3.83 1.64
C ARG A 91 -17.27 5.05 1.05
N VAL A 92 -16.64 5.87 1.90
CA VAL A 92 -16.28 7.24 1.52
C VAL A 92 -14.79 7.56 1.63
N CYS A 93 -13.94 6.58 1.96
CA CYS A 93 -12.49 6.77 1.91
C CYS A 93 -12.05 7.15 0.49
N ASP A 94 -11.06 8.02 0.44
CA ASP A 94 -10.27 8.37 -0.74
C ASP A 94 -9.47 7.20 -1.32
N ALA A 95 -9.35 6.11 -0.58
CA ALA A 95 -8.70 4.86 -0.96
C ALA A 95 -7.30 5.07 -1.56
N PRO A 96 -6.37 5.77 -0.87
CA PRO A 96 -5.01 6.00 -1.39
C PRO A 96 -4.24 4.69 -1.61
N CYS A 97 -4.71 3.61 -0.99
CA CYS A 97 -4.23 2.25 -1.17
C CYS A 97 -4.49 1.69 -2.58
N GLU A 98 -5.50 2.15 -3.30
CA GLU A 98 -5.87 1.64 -4.64
C GLU A 98 -4.96 2.21 -5.73
N PRO A 99 -4.72 3.54 -5.85
CA PRO A 99 -3.72 4.06 -6.78
C PRO A 99 -2.29 3.56 -6.51
N ALA A 100 -1.98 3.23 -5.26
CA ALA A 100 -0.69 2.65 -4.88
C ALA A 100 -0.63 1.13 -5.09
N CYS A 101 -1.74 0.49 -5.45
CA CYS A 101 -1.77 -0.94 -5.73
C CYS A 101 -0.89 -1.25 -6.95
N ARG A 102 0.06 -2.18 -6.82
CA ARG A 102 0.91 -2.57 -7.96
C ARG A 102 0.13 -3.08 -9.16
N ARG A 103 -1.08 -3.63 -8.94
CA ARG A 103 -1.95 -4.14 -10.00
C ARG A 103 -2.59 -3.03 -10.85
N GLU A 104 -2.62 -1.78 -10.36
CA GLU A 104 -3.15 -0.62 -11.09
C GLU A 104 -2.46 -0.43 -12.45
N ALA A 105 -1.13 -0.61 -12.50
CA ALA A 105 -0.36 -0.49 -13.74
C ALA A 105 -0.58 -1.64 -14.75
N ALA A 106 -1.32 -2.69 -14.36
CA ALA A 106 -1.57 -3.86 -15.19
C ALA A 106 -3.02 -3.89 -15.72
N ASP A 107 -3.99 -4.20 -14.87
CA ASP A 107 -5.39 -4.44 -15.23
C ASP A 107 -6.39 -3.89 -14.21
N GLY A 108 -6.00 -2.82 -13.52
CA GLY A 108 -6.82 -2.12 -12.52
C GLY A 108 -6.54 -2.59 -11.09
N ALA A 109 -6.52 -1.64 -10.16
CA ALA A 109 -6.30 -1.92 -8.74
C ALA A 109 -7.31 -2.93 -8.18
N VAL A 110 -6.90 -3.63 -7.13
CA VAL A 110 -7.86 -4.35 -6.29
C VAL A 110 -8.78 -3.33 -5.65
N GLN A 111 -10.09 -3.59 -5.63
CA GLN A 111 -11.12 -2.74 -5.01
C GLN A 111 -11.11 -2.88 -3.48
N ILE A 112 -9.99 -2.46 -2.87
CA ILE A 112 -9.65 -2.56 -1.44
C ILE A 112 -10.72 -1.89 -0.56
N ARG A 113 -11.29 -0.77 -1.02
CA ARG A 113 -12.36 -0.04 -0.33
C ARG A 113 -13.66 -0.85 -0.30
N ASN A 114 -14.08 -1.40 -1.45
CA ASN A 114 -15.32 -2.16 -1.55
C ASN A 114 -15.24 -3.51 -0.83
N LEU A 115 -14.06 -4.16 -0.85
CA LEU A 115 -13.79 -5.35 -0.04
C LEU A 115 -13.86 -5.06 1.47
N LYS A 116 -13.40 -3.88 1.90
CA LYS A 116 -13.57 -3.42 3.28
C LYS A 116 -15.06 -3.28 3.61
N ARG A 117 -15.82 -2.59 2.75
CA ARG A 117 -17.28 -2.44 2.90
C ARG A 117 -17.99 -3.79 3.04
N PHE A 118 -17.66 -4.75 2.19
CA PHE A 118 -18.22 -6.11 2.25
C PHE A 118 -18.04 -6.76 3.63
N VAL A 119 -16.84 -6.70 4.21
CA VAL A 119 -16.58 -7.26 5.54
C VAL A 119 -17.36 -6.51 6.61
N MET A 120 -17.33 -5.18 6.56
CA MET A 120 -18.01 -4.34 7.56
C MET A 120 -19.52 -4.53 7.55
N ASP A 121 -20.14 -4.60 6.36
CA ASP A 121 -21.58 -4.84 6.22
C ASP A 121 -21.98 -6.26 6.68
N ARG A 122 -21.07 -7.24 6.59
CA ARG A 122 -21.35 -8.64 6.95
C ARG A 122 -21.25 -8.91 8.45
N VAL A 123 -20.18 -8.44 9.10
CA VAL A 123 -19.88 -8.79 10.50
C VAL A 123 -19.74 -7.58 11.43
N GLY A 124 -19.66 -6.36 10.89
CA GLY A 124 -19.33 -5.18 11.68
C GLY A 124 -20.38 -4.75 12.70
N ASN A 125 -21.64 -5.18 12.52
CA ASN A 125 -22.73 -4.92 13.44
C ASN A 125 -22.85 -5.94 14.59
N GLN A 126 -22.08 -7.05 14.54
CA GLN A 126 -22.17 -8.17 15.49
C GLN A 126 -20.91 -8.32 16.35
N TYR A 127 -19.87 -7.53 16.10
CA TYR A 127 -18.61 -7.64 16.81
C TYR A 127 -18.51 -6.61 17.94
N ASP A 128 -18.46 -7.11 19.18
CA ASP A 128 -18.20 -6.31 20.38
C ASP A 128 -16.73 -6.48 20.79
N PRO A 129 -15.88 -5.46 20.61
CA PRO A 129 -14.49 -5.56 21.05
C PRO A 129 -14.41 -5.55 22.59
N PRO A 130 -13.45 -6.28 23.20
CA PRO A 130 -13.33 -6.29 24.66
C PRO A 130 -12.99 -4.90 25.20
N ALA A 131 -13.71 -4.45 26.23
CA ALA A 131 -13.49 -3.14 26.82
C ALA A 131 -12.11 -2.99 27.46
N ILE A 132 -11.54 -1.78 27.40
CA ILE A 132 -10.29 -1.41 28.06
C ILE A 132 -10.56 -0.28 29.04
N ALA A 133 -10.40 -0.59 30.34
CA ALA A 133 -10.55 0.38 31.41
C ALA A 133 -9.31 1.27 31.54
N ALA A 134 -9.54 2.52 31.91
CA ALA A 134 -8.48 3.45 32.26
C ALA A 134 -7.73 2.96 33.51
N ASN A 135 -6.40 3.11 33.47
CA ASN A 135 -5.51 2.70 34.56
C ASN A 135 -4.44 3.75 34.91
N LYS A 136 -4.45 4.89 34.21
CA LYS A 136 -3.59 6.06 34.48
C LYS A 136 -4.38 7.08 35.28
N ALA A 137 -3.72 7.74 36.23
CA ALA A 137 -4.33 8.82 37.00
C ALA A 137 -4.55 10.11 36.19
N GLN A 138 -3.85 10.25 35.05
CA GLN A 138 -3.87 11.44 34.22
C GLN A 138 -5.05 11.43 33.24
N SER A 139 -5.56 12.61 32.89
CA SER A 139 -6.68 12.77 31.97
C SER A 139 -6.40 13.70 30.79
N VAL A 140 -7.13 13.51 29.69
CA VAL A 140 -7.01 14.31 28.46
C VAL A 140 -8.37 14.87 28.07
N GLY A 141 -8.44 16.18 27.86
CA GLY A 141 -9.60 16.84 27.28
C GLY A 141 -9.45 17.03 25.77
N ILE A 142 -10.38 16.53 24.97
CA ILE A 142 -10.37 16.63 23.51
C ILE A 142 -11.52 17.54 23.08
N VAL A 143 -11.26 18.53 22.24
CA VAL A 143 -12.29 19.46 21.75
C VAL A 143 -12.63 19.13 20.30
N GLY A 144 -13.83 18.61 20.07
CA GLY A 144 -14.38 18.20 18.78
C GLY A 144 -14.39 16.68 18.60
N ALA A 145 -15.58 16.12 18.37
CA ALA A 145 -15.82 14.70 18.17
C ALA A 145 -15.79 14.30 16.67
N GLY A 146 -14.89 14.91 15.89
CA GLY A 146 -14.63 14.51 14.50
C GLY A 146 -13.67 13.30 14.41
N PRO A 147 -13.30 12.88 13.17
CA PRO A 147 -12.40 11.74 12.97
C PRO A 147 -11.10 11.83 13.77
N ALA A 148 -10.43 13.00 13.73
CA ALA A 148 -9.18 13.21 14.44
C ALA A 148 -9.33 13.09 15.97
N GLY A 149 -10.39 13.69 16.52
CA GLY A 149 -10.64 13.71 17.96
C GLY A 149 -11.01 12.33 18.50
N LEU A 150 -11.91 11.63 17.79
CA LEU A 150 -12.35 10.30 18.21
C LEU A 150 -11.26 9.23 18.04
N VAL A 151 -10.44 9.28 16.98
CA VAL A 151 -9.28 8.39 16.87
C VAL A 151 -8.27 8.66 17.98
N ALA A 152 -7.99 9.94 18.28
CA ALA A 152 -7.10 10.28 19.38
C ALA A 152 -7.68 9.80 20.73
N ALA A 153 -9.00 9.94 20.93
CA ALA A 153 -9.70 9.45 22.11
C ALA A 153 -9.55 7.94 22.26
N HIS A 154 -9.80 7.19 21.18
CA HIS A 154 -9.60 5.74 21.12
C HIS A 154 -8.16 5.37 21.52
N ASP A 155 -7.15 5.93 20.85
CA ASP A 155 -5.76 5.56 21.09
C ASP A 155 -5.28 5.94 22.51
N LEU A 156 -5.78 7.04 23.08
CA LEU A 156 -5.49 7.44 24.46
C LEU A 156 -6.19 6.55 25.49
N CYS A 157 -7.44 6.13 25.24
CA CYS A 157 -8.14 5.15 26.06
C CYS A 157 -7.43 3.79 26.02
N MET A 158 -7.00 3.34 24.83
CA MET A 158 -6.19 2.15 24.63
C MET A 158 -4.86 2.21 25.40
N ALA A 159 -4.30 3.41 25.60
CA ALA A 159 -3.12 3.65 26.42
C ALA A 159 -3.41 3.76 27.93
N GLY A 160 -4.68 3.66 28.34
CA GLY A 160 -5.15 3.64 29.73
C GLY A 160 -5.46 5.01 30.34
N TYR A 161 -5.52 6.09 29.56
CA TYR A 161 -5.85 7.42 30.06
C TYR A 161 -7.36 7.65 30.17
N HIS A 162 -7.77 8.51 31.12
CA HIS A 162 -9.14 9.04 31.14
C HIS A 162 -9.29 10.10 30.05
N VAL A 163 -10.39 10.04 29.29
CA VAL A 163 -10.62 10.94 28.15
C VAL A 163 -12.01 11.55 28.22
N ASP A 164 -12.06 12.88 28.11
CA ASP A 164 -13.28 13.65 27.98
C ASP A 164 -13.29 14.35 26.61
N VAL A 165 -14.35 14.14 25.82
CA VAL A 165 -14.52 14.80 24.52
C VAL A 165 -15.61 15.85 24.63
N TYR A 166 -15.32 17.08 24.23
CA TYR A 166 -16.22 18.22 24.24
C TYR A 166 -16.64 18.54 22.80
N GLU A 167 -17.92 18.33 22.48
CA GLU A 167 -18.46 18.44 21.14
C GLU A 167 -19.45 19.60 21.05
N MET A 168 -19.25 20.48 20.06
CA MET A 168 -20.09 21.66 19.84
C MET A 168 -21.54 21.30 19.52
N THR A 169 -21.78 20.17 18.85
CA THR A 169 -23.10 19.73 18.39
C THR A 169 -23.71 18.67 19.31
N GLY A 170 -24.95 18.27 19.00
CA GLY A 170 -25.65 17.20 19.72
C GLY A 170 -25.28 15.79 19.27
N ARG A 171 -24.29 15.62 18.37
CA ARG A 171 -23.90 14.31 17.79
C ARG A 171 -22.39 14.24 17.54
N SER A 172 -21.81 13.07 17.77
CA SER A 172 -20.41 12.78 17.42
C SER A 172 -20.27 12.42 15.93
N GLY A 173 -19.05 12.52 15.40
CA GLY A 173 -18.70 12.19 14.01
C GLY A 173 -18.24 13.38 13.18
N GLY A 174 -18.48 14.61 13.63
CA GLY A 174 -18.03 15.84 12.95
C GLY A 174 -18.48 15.89 11.49
N MET A 175 -17.56 16.20 10.56
CA MET A 175 -17.88 16.29 9.14
C MET A 175 -18.35 14.98 8.49
N MET A 176 -18.12 13.82 9.12
CA MET A 176 -18.70 12.57 8.63
C MET A 176 -20.23 12.60 8.72
N VAL A 177 -20.78 13.20 9.77
CA VAL A 177 -22.24 13.39 9.96
C VAL A 177 -22.72 14.63 9.22
N TRP A 178 -21.98 15.73 9.35
CA TRP A 178 -22.48 17.05 8.97
C TRP A 178 -22.08 17.50 7.56
N GLY A 179 -21.11 16.84 6.92
CA GLY A 179 -20.62 17.20 5.59
C GLY A 179 -21.01 16.19 4.50
N ILE A 180 -20.88 14.90 4.77
CA ILE A 180 -21.04 13.85 3.76
C ILE A 180 -22.53 13.52 3.56
N PRO A 181 -23.07 13.57 2.33
CA PRO A 181 -24.48 13.28 2.08
C PRO A 181 -24.86 11.82 2.35
N ALA A 182 -26.11 11.61 2.78
CA ALA A 182 -26.67 10.29 3.08
C ALA A 182 -26.59 9.28 1.92
N PHE A 183 -26.63 9.74 0.67
CA PHE A 183 -26.53 8.86 -0.51
C PHE A 183 -25.13 8.22 -0.65
N ARG A 184 -24.09 8.82 -0.04
CA ARG A 184 -22.71 8.30 0.00
C ARG A 184 -22.40 7.60 1.31
N LEU A 185 -22.93 8.12 2.41
CA LEU A 185 -22.74 7.58 3.75
C LEU A 185 -24.10 7.54 4.47
N PRO A 186 -24.79 6.40 4.43
CA PRO A 186 -26.11 6.27 5.05
C PRO A 186 -26.09 6.55 6.57
N PRO A 187 -27.16 7.14 7.12
CA PRO A 187 -27.34 7.22 8.57
C PRO A 187 -27.34 5.82 9.20
N GLY A 188 -26.82 5.69 10.43
CA GLY A 188 -26.66 4.41 11.13
C GLY A 188 -25.24 3.86 11.03
N ILE A 189 -24.61 3.95 9.86
CA ILE A 189 -23.25 3.44 9.63
C ILE A 189 -22.21 4.17 10.49
N ILE A 190 -22.41 5.48 10.70
CA ILE A 190 -21.52 6.29 11.54
C ILE A 190 -21.69 5.89 13.00
N GLU A 191 -22.94 5.70 13.43
CA GLU A 191 -23.28 5.29 14.79
C GLU A 191 -22.71 3.91 15.12
N GLU A 192 -22.67 2.96 14.16
CA GLU A 192 -22.04 1.65 14.36
C GLU A 192 -20.54 1.76 14.72
N ASP A 193 -19.77 2.54 13.95
CA ASP A 193 -18.34 2.73 14.22
C ASP A 193 -18.10 3.43 15.58
N ILE A 194 -18.93 4.44 15.90
CA ILE A 194 -18.83 5.18 17.17
C ILE A 194 -19.21 4.30 18.36
N GLN A 195 -20.27 3.50 18.26
CA GLN A 195 -20.69 2.60 19.33
C GLN A 195 -19.60 1.56 19.65
N ARG A 196 -18.96 0.98 18.63
CA ARG A 196 -17.83 0.06 18.86
C ARG A 196 -16.66 0.75 19.57
N LEU A 197 -16.39 2.01 19.25
CA LEU A 197 -15.38 2.81 19.93
C LEU A 197 -15.75 3.06 21.40
N GLU A 198 -16.99 3.46 21.68
CA GLU A 198 -17.49 3.70 23.04
C GLU A 198 -17.51 2.41 23.88
N GLN A 199 -17.93 1.28 23.31
CA GLN A 199 -17.86 -0.04 23.96
C GLN A 199 -16.41 -0.44 24.27
N ARG A 200 -15.48 -0.16 23.35
CA ARG A 200 -14.05 -0.39 23.57
C ARG A 200 -13.50 0.48 24.70
N CYS A 201 -14.02 1.70 24.84
CA CYS A 201 -13.53 2.74 25.73
C CYS A 201 -14.62 3.14 26.76
N PRO A 202 -14.97 2.27 27.72
CA PRO A 202 -16.09 2.51 28.64
C PRO A 202 -15.92 3.76 29.52
N ASP A 203 -14.69 4.22 29.74
CA ASP A 203 -14.38 5.42 30.54
C ASP A 203 -14.31 6.71 29.69
N LEU A 204 -14.59 6.64 28.38
CA LEU A 204 -14.72 7.80 27.51
C LEU A 204 -16.00 8.58 27.86
N THR A 205 -15.87 9.86 28.18
CA THR A 205 -17.01 10.72 28.47
C THR A 205 -17.24 11.73 27.35
N MET A 206 -18.46 11.77 26.82
CA MET A 206 -18.86 12.67 25.73
C MET A 206 -19.71 13.83 26.27
N HIS A 207 -19.21 15.06 26.16
CA HIS A 207 -19.88 16.30 26.53
C HIS A 207 -20.43 16.98 25.28
N PHE A 208 -21.67 16.65 24.90
CA PHE A 208 -22.35 17.25 23.75
C PHE A 208 -22.83 18.68 24.02
N ASN A 209 -23.13 19.42 22.95
CA ASN A 209 -23.58 20.82 22.99
C ASN A 209 -22.65 21.73 23.82
N THR A 210 -21.34 21.43 23.82
CA THR A 210 -20.33 22.11 24.61
C THR A 210 -19.25 22.67 23.69
N ALA A 211 -19.44 23.91 23.24
CA ALA A 211 -18.51 24.60 22.35
C ALA A 211 -17.40 25.34 23.11
N LEU A 212 -16.17 25.25 22.62
CA LEU A 212 -15.03 26.03 23.10
C LEU A 212 -15.29 27.54 22.90
N GLY A 213 -15.04 28.34 23.94
CA GLY A 213 -15.23 29.78 23.95
C GLY A 213 -16.64 30.25 24.31
N ARG A 214 -17.65 29.38 24.18
CA ARG A 214 -19.04 29.69 24.55
C ARG A 214 -19.48 28.97 25.83
N ASP A 215 -19.30 27.65 25.86
CA ASP A 215 -19.81 26.79 26.93
C ASP A 215 -18.69 26.33 27.88
N VAL A 216 -17.46 26.25 27.37
CA VAL A 216 -16.24 25.96 28.15
C VAL A 216 -15.07 26.79 27.64
N SER A 217 -14.23 27.31 28.55
CA SER A 217 -13.00 28.02 28.16
C SER A 217 -11.80 27.07 28.08
N LEU A 218 -10.78 27.46 27.30
CA LEU A 218 -9.52 26.71 27.23
C LEU A 218 -8.84 26.62 28.62
N ASP A 219 -8.97 27.65 29.46
CA ASP A 219 -8.39 27.64 30.80
C ASP A 219 -9.14 26.68 31.74
N ASP A 220 -10.45 26.51 31.57
CA ASP A 220 -11.21 25.52 32.33
C ASP A 220 -10.79 24.10 31.95
N LEU A 221 -10.63 23.83 30.65
CA LEU A 221 -10.13 22.53 30.16
C LEU A 221 -8.73 22.23 30.69
N LYS A 222 -7.83 23.21 30.67
CA LYS A 222 -6.48 23.07 31.22
C LYS A 222 -6.45 22.88 32.73
N LYS A 223 -7.47 23.31 33.47
CA LYS A 223 -7.59 23.03 34.92
C LYS A 223 -8.12 21.62 35.19
N ARG A 224 -9.02 21.12 34.33
CA ARG A 224 -9.67 19.81 34.47
C ARG A 224 -8.80 18.64 34.02
N HIS A 225 -7.98 18.84 32.99
CA HIS A 225 -7.21 17.78 32.34
C HIS A 225 -5.71 18.05 32.35
N ASP A 226 -4.90 17.00 32.22
CA ASP A 226 -3.43 17.08 32.17
C ASP A 226 -2.89 17.41 30.77
N ALA A 227 -3.69 17.22 29.73
CA ALA A 227 -3.44 17.71 28.38
C ALA A 227 -4.76 18.09 27.70
N VAL A 228 -4.69 19.03 26.75
CA VAL A 228 -5.83 19.40 25.90
C VAL A 228 -5.47 19.19 24.44
N LEU A 229 -6.34 18.54 23.67
CA LEU A 229 -6.20 18.35 22.22
C LEU A 229 -7.34 19.05 21.48
N LEU A 230 -6.99 19.97 20.59
CA LEU A 230 -7.94 20.71 19.75
C LEU A 230 -8.11 20.00 18.41
N THR A 231 -9.31 19.48 18.16
CA THR A 231 -9.71 18.80 16.91
C THR A 231 -10.99 19.42 16.34
N ILE A 232 -11.08 20.74 16.41
CA ILE A 232 -12.30 21.52 16.12
C ILE A 232 -12.75 21.48 14.66
N GLY A 233 -11.88 21.10 13.71
CA GLY A 233 -12.22 20.96 12.29
C GLY A 233 -12.47 22.29 11.55
N ALA A 234 -12.64 22.22 10.22
CA ALA A 234 -12.89 23.38 9.36
C ALA A 234 -14.38 23.50 8.99
N TRP A 235 -15.17 24.11 9.88
CA TRP A 235 -16.64 24.11 9.82
C TRP A 235 -17.30 25.08 8.83
N TRP A 236 -16.54 26.04 8.32
CA TRP A 236 -17.10 27.16 7.58
C TRP A 236 -16.58 27.19 6.15
N GLY A 237 -17.43 27.59 5.20
CA GLY A 237 -17.01 27.81 3.82
C GLY A 237 -16.18 29.10 3.69
N LYS A 238 -15.19 29.10 2.78
CA LYS A 238 -14.48 30.32 2.40
C LYS A 238 -15.34 31.16 1.45
N ASN A 239 -15.27 32.48 1.59
CA ASN A 239 -15.90 33.42 0.67
C ASN A 239 -15.21 33.41 -0.70
N MET A 240 -15.96 33.73 -1.76
CA MET A 240 -15.44 33.85 -3.12
C MET A 240 -14.65 35.16 -3.32
N ARG A 241 -14.90 36.17 -2.48
CA ARG A 241 -14.31 37.51 -2.50
C ARG A 241 -14.61 38.26 -3.80
N ILE A 242 -15.87 38.20 -4.23
CA ILE A 242 -16.36 38.87 -5.44
C ILE A 242 -17.52 39.81 -5.12
N PRO A 243 -17.72 40.89 -5.89
CA PRO A 243 -18.89 41.74 -5.75
C PRO A 243 -20.19 40.95 -5.88
N GLY A 244 -21.14 41.21 -4.98
CA GLY A 244 -22.47 40.57 -4.97
C GLY A 244 -22.56 39.21 -4.26
N GLU A 245 -21.46 38.71 -3.68
CA GLU A 245 -21.46 37.41 -2.97
C GLU A 245 -22.32 37.36 -1.70
N GLU A 246 -22.70 38.52 -1.16
CA GLU A 246 -23.52 38.65 0.06
C GLU A 246 -25.02 38.43 -0.19
N HIS A 247 -25.43 38.13 -1.42
CA HIS A 247 -26.84 37.92 -1.76
C HIS A 247 -27.36 36.62 -1.13
N ASP A 248 -28.60 36.60 -0.61
CA ASP A 248 -29.19 35.45 0.12
C ASP A 248 -29.20 34.11 -0.64
N GLN A 249 -29.26 34.18 -1.97
CA GLN A 249 -29.21 33.02 -2.87
C GLN A 249 -27.79 32.54 -3.21
N VAL A 250 -26.76 33.19 -2.66
CA VAL A 250 -25.37 32.74 -2.69
C VAL A 250 -25.07 32.14 -1.32
N VAL A 251 -24.97 30.81 -1.26
CA VAL A 251 -24.79 30.09 0.00
C VAL A 251 -23.43 29.40 0.05
N ASP A 252 -22.92 29.19 1.25
CA ASP A 252 -21.72 28.41 1.46
C ASP A 252 -22.01 26.90 1.30
N GLY A 253 -21.11 26.18 0.63
CA GLY A 253 -21.29 24.76 0.33
C GLY A 253 -21.32 23.87 1.57
N VAL A 254 -20.48 24.17 2.56
CA VAL A 254 -20.42 23.40 3.82
C VAL A 254 -21.71 23.56 4.61
N GLY A 255 -22.19 24.79 4.77
CA GLY A 255 -23.42 25.13 5.46
C GLY A 255 -24.66 24.61 4.73
N PHE A 256 -24.66 24.63 3.39
CA PHE A 256 -25.70 23.99 2.58
C PHE A 256 -25.80 22.49 2.87
N LEU A 257 -24.68 21.75 2.78
CA LEU A 257 -24.62 20.33 3.09
C LEU A 257 -25.04 20.04 4.54
N ARG A 258 -24.55 20.84 5.50
CA ARG A 258 -24.92 20.70 6.92
C ARG A 258 -26.42 20.87 7.15
N ARG A 259 -27.08 21.85 6.50
CA ARG A 259 -28.54 22.02 6.61
C ARG A 259 -29.28 20.80 6.05
N VAL A 260 -28.85 20.27 4.91
CA VAL A 260 -29.46 19.09 4.29
C VAL A 260 -29.29 17.84 5.17
N ASN A 261 -28.09 17.64 5.73
CA ASN A 261 -27.80 16.54 6.66
C ASN A 261 -28.52 16.70 8.01
N ALA A 262 -28.83 17.93 8.42
CA ALA A 262 -29.71 18.21 9.55
C ALA A 262 -31.20 17.89 9.29
N GLY A 263 -31.55 17.50 8.06
CA GLY A 263 -32.90 17.10 7.66
C GLY A 263 -33.63 18.09 6.76
N ALA A 264 -33.02 19.24 6.40
CA ALA A 264 -33.66 20.18 5.50
C ALA A 264 -33.83 19.59 4.09
N ARG A 265 -35.00 19.84 3.49
CA ARG A 265 -35.31 19.49 2.09
C ARG A 265 -35.90 20.72 1.38
N PRO A 266 -35.10 21.77 1.17
CA PRO A 266 -35.59 23.00 0.57
C PRO A 266 -35.97 22.77 -0.90
N GLU A 267 -36.98 23.49 -1.37
CA GLU A 267 -37.24 23.63 -2.81
C GLU A 267 -36.20 24.59 -3.40
N LEU A 268 -35.45 24.11 -4.38
CA LEU A 268 -34.39 24.86 -5.03
C LEU A 268 -34.89 25.48 -6.34
N PRO A 269 -34.26 26.57 -6.80
CA PRO A 269 -34.52 27.09 -8.14
C PRO A 269 -34.15 26.08 -9.23
N GLU A 270 -34.74 26.28 -10.42
CA GLU A 270 -34.58 25.37 -11.57
C GLU A 270 -33.11 25.18 -11.98
N THR A 271 -32.30 26.24 -11.89
CA THR A 271 -30.86 26.23 -12.22
C THR A 271 -30.03 26.62 -11.01
N VAL A 272 -29.12 25.72 -10.60
CA VAL A 272 -28.15 25.92 -9.51
C VAL A 272 -26.73 25.88 -10.09
N ILE A 273 -25.91 26.87 -9.71
CA ILE A 273 -24.49 26.91 -10.04
C ILE A 273 -23.67 26.55 -8.79
N VAL A 274 -22.77 25.58 -8.91
CA VAL A 274 -21.81 25.21 -7.86
C VAL A 274 -20.42 25.68 -8.27
N ILE A 275 -19.80 26.52 -7.44
CA ILE A 275 -18.47 27.07 -7.71
C ILE A 275 -17.43 26.28 -6.93
N GLY A 276 -16.55 25.58 -7.65
CA GLY A 276 -15.52 24.74 -7.04
C GLY A 276 -15.32 23.42 -7.78
N GLY A 277 -14.32 22.64 -7.37
CA GLY A 277 -14.01 21.37 -8.01
C GLY A 277 -13.53 20.29 -7.05
N GLY A 278 -13.64 20.48 -5.73
CA GLY A 278 -13.29 19.46 -4.74
C GLY A 278 -14.50 18.62 -4.31
N ASP A 279 -14.30 17.71 -3.36
CA ASP A 279 -15.35 16.79 -2.89
C ASP A 279 -16.58 17.53 -2.33
N VAL A 280 -16.41 18.67 -1.65
CA VAL A 280 -17.55 19.52 -1.22
C VAL A 280 -18.39 19.99 -2.40
N ALA A 281 -17.77 20.32 -3.54
CA ALA A 281 -18.49 20.72 -4.74
C ALA A 281 -19.24 19.53 -5.36
N MET A 282 -18.64 18.33 -5.35
CA MET A 282 -19.27 17.11 -5.87
C MET A 282 -20.47 16.71 -5.01
N ASP A 283 -20.33 16.79 -3.69
CA ASP A 283 -21.43 16.52 -2.78
C ASP A 283 -22.54 17.55 -2.93
N ALA A 284 -22.20 18.84 -2.92
CA ALA A 284 -23.19 19.91 -3.04
C ALA A 284 -23.98 19.85 -4.37
N CYS A 285 -23.31 19.57 -5.50
CA CYS A 285 -23.98 19.51 -6.80
C CYS A 285 -24.92 18.29 -6.89
N ARG A 286 -24.49 17.14 -6.37
CA ARG A 286 -25.29 15.91 -6.35
C ARG A 286 -26.44 15.97 -5.35
N VAL A 287 -26.26 16.68 -4.23
CA VAL A 287 -27.35 17.02 -3.30
C VAL A 287 -28.36 17.96 -3.97
N ALA A 288 -27.91 19.04 -4.60
CA ALA A 288 -28.78 19.98 -5.30
C ALA A 288 -29.63 19.27 -6.36
N LYS A 289 -29.03 18.35 -7.13
CA LYS A 289 -29.71 17.56 -8.15
C LYS A 289 -30.84 16.66 -7.60
N ARG A 290 -30.74 16.26 -6.32
CA ARG A 290 -31.73 15.41 -5.65
C ARG A 290 -32.87 16.18 -4.98
N LEU A 291 -32.70 17.48 -4.77
CA LEU A 291 -33.67 18.33 -4.11
C LEU A 291 -34.78 18.80 -5.07
N PRO A 292 -36.00 19.01 -4.57
CA PRO A 292 -37.14 19.41 -5.40
C PRO A 292 -36.90 20.78 -6.05
N GLY A 293 -37.49 20.99 -7.22
CA GLY A 293 -37.37 22.23 -8.00
C GLY A 293 -36.13 22.32 -8.88
N CYS A 294 -35.00 21.71 -8.50
CA CYS A 294 -33.77 21.75 -9.28
C CYS A 294 -33.81 20.82 -10.51
N LYS A 295 -33.58 21.37 -11.71
CA LYS A 295 -33.47 20.57 -12.95
C LYS A 295 -32.06 20.58 -13.51
N HIS A 296 -31.40 21.73 -13.45
CA HIS A 296 -30.07 21.95 -14.02
C HIS A 296 -29.07 22.29 -12.92
N VAL A 297 -28.00 21.51 -12.85
CA VAL A 297 -26.87 21.79 -11.96
C VAL A 297 -25.62 21.92 -12.81
N LYS A 298 -24.93 23.06 -12.64
CA LYS A 298 -23.67 23.35 -13.33
C LYS A 298 -22.56 23.52 -12.31
N VAL A 299 -21.50 22.73 -12.43
CA VAL A 299 -20.25 22.91 -11.68
C VAL A 299 -19.31 23.77 -12.50
N VAL A 300 -18.91 24.91 -11.96
CA VAL A 300 -17.97 25.83 -12.62
C VAL A 300 -16.62 25.75 -11.91
N TYR A 301 -15.58 25.45 -12.68
CA TYR A 301 -14.22 25.31 -12.18
C TYR A 301 -13.23 26.17 -12.95
N ARG A 302 -12.41 26.91 -12.20
CA ARG A 302 -11.44 27.88 -12.75
C ARG A 302 -10.23 27.25 -13.44
N ARG A 303 -10.08 25.92 -13.43
CA ARG A 303 -8.96 25.23 -14.11
C ARG A 303 -9.49 24.18 -15.08
N GLY A 304 -8.58 23.51 -15.79
CA GLY A 304 -8.91 22.43 -16.71
C GLY A 304 -9.38 21.16 -15.97
N PRO A 305 -9.92 20.18 -16.72
CA PRO A 305 -10.36 18.89 -16.16
C PRO A 305 -9.22 18.12 -15.50
N GLU A 306 -7.99 18.20 -16.03
CA GLU A 306 -6.82 17.52 -15.47
C GLU A 306 -6.40 18.04 -14.08
N ASP A 307 -6.83 19.26 -13.72
CA ASP A 307 -6.50 19.93 -12.45
C ASP A 307 -7.66 19.88 -11.44
N ILE A 308 -8.74 19.15 -11.72
CA ILE A 308 -9.88 19.04 -10.80
C ILE A 308 -9.49 18.21 -9.57
N PRO A 309 -9.65 18.72 -8.33
CA PRO A 309 -9.20 18.01 -7.14
C PRO A 309 -10.20 16.96 -6.63
N ALA A 310 -11.41 16.91 -7.18
CA ALA A 310 -12.41 15.90 -6.85
C ALA A 310 -11.89 14.51 -7.19
N ARG A 311 -12.25 13.53 -6.36
CA ARG A 311 -11.91 12.13 -6.65
C ARG A 311 -12.60 11.66 -7.93
N ARG A 312 -11.87 10.87 -8.72
CA ARG A 312 -12.32 10.36 -10.02
C ARG A 312 -13.71 9.70 -9.94
N ILE A 313 -13.92 8.83 -8.95
CA ILE A 313 -15.20 8.14 -8.76
C ILE A 313 -16.37 9.09 -8.43
N GLU A 314 -16.12 10.16 -7.67
CA GLU A 314 -17.15 11.14 -7.33
C GLU A 314 -17.49 12.04 -8.52
N LEU A 315 -16.46 12.42 -9.29
CA LEU A 315 -16.61 13.15 -10.54
C LEU A 315 -17.39 12.33 -11.57
N GLU A 316 -17.01 11.07 -11.78
CA GLU A 316 -17.71 10.15 -12.68
C GLU A 316 -19.16 9.93 -12.25
N GLY A 317 -19.41 9.76 -10.94
CA GLY A 317 -20.76 9.68 -10.38
C GLY A 317 -21.59 10.94 -10.66
N ALA A 318 -21.01 12.13 -10.45
CA ALA A 318 -21.67 13.40 -10.77
C ALA A 318 -22.01 13.52 -12.26
N ILE A 319 -21.10 13.13 -13.15
CA ILE A 319 -21.33 13.13 -14.61
C ILE A 319 -22.44 12.14 -14.97
N LYS A 320 -22.42 10.92 -14.42
CA LYS A 320 -23.47 9.89 -14.64
C LYS A 320 -24.85 10.36 -14.16
N GLU A 321 -24.91 11.25 -13.17
CA GLU A 321 -26.14 11.88 -12.66
C GLU A 321 -26.60 13.10 -13.50
N GLY A 322 -25.90 13.43 -14.59
CA GLY A 322 -26.27 14.50 -15.51
C GLY A 322 -25.92 15.90 -15.03
N ILE A 323 -24.84 16.03 -14.25
CA ILE A 323 -24.30 17.32 -13.81
C ILE A 323 -23.37 17.88 -14.90
N GLU A 324 -23.58 19.14 -15.26
CA GLU A 324 -22.80 19.82 -16.30
C GLU A 324 -21.52 20.42 -15.69
N PHE A 325 -20.37 20.23 -16.35
CA PHE A 325 -19.09 20.78 -15.91
C PHE A 325 -18.60 21.86 -16.88
N ILE A 326 -18.34 23.05 -16.35
CA ILE A 326 -17.79 24.19 -17.07
C ILE A 326 -16.38 24.46 -16.54
N TYR A 327 -15.39 23.94 -17.26
CA TYR A 327 -13.98 24.10 -16.95
C TYR A 327 -13.44 25.44 -17.43
N ASN A 328 -12.23 25.78 -16.98
CA ASN A 328 -11.48 26.95 -17.43
C ASN A 328 -12.31 28.25 -17.35
N THR A 329 -13.09 28.39 -16.29
CA THR A 329 -14.06 29.47 -16.13
C THR A 329 -14.03 29.97 -14.68
N GLN A 330 -13.75 31.26 -14.51
CA GLN A 330 -13.60 31.90 -13.20
C GLN A 330 -14.68 32.96 -13.00
N GLN A 331 -15.32 32.93 -11.83
CA GLN A 331 -16.33 33.89 -11.42
C GLN A 331 -15.73 35.27 -11.12
N VAL A 332 -16.45 36.33 -11.49
CA VAL A 332 -16.03 37.73 -11.36
C VAL A 332 -16.99 38.55 -10.49
N SER A 333 -18.30 38.40 -10.69
CA SER A 333 -19.32 39.11 -9.90
C SER A 333 -20.66 38.39 -9.94
N VAL A 334 -21.51 38.69 -8.97
CA VAL A 334 -22.92 38.28 -8.90
C VAL A 334 -23.78 39.53 -9.04
N ASP A 335 -24.60 39.59 -10.08
CA ASP A 335 -25.58 40.66 -10.29
C ASP A 335 -26.99 40.13 -9.95
N ALA A 336 -27.71 40.82 -9.05
CA ALA A 336 -29.07 40.46 -8.67
C ALA A 336 -30.10 41.22 -9.53
N GLY A 337 -30.88 40.50 -10.34
CA GLY A 337 -31.94 41.05 -11.18
C GLY A 337 -33.29 40.41 -10.86
N GLY A 338 -34.01 40.92 -9.86
CA GLY A 338 -35.31 40.35 -9.45
C GLY A 338 -35.15 38.95 -8.84
N ASN A 339 -35.98 37.97 -9.27
CA ASN A 339 -35.94 36.58 -8.79
C ASN A 339 -34.85 35.71 -9.47
N GLN A 340 -33.98 36.31 -10.29
CA GLN A 340 -32.90 35.60 -10.99
C GLN A 340 -31.55 36.25 -10.68
N LEU A 341 -30.56 35.40 -10.40
CA LEU A 341 -29.16 35.78 -10.29
C LEU A 341 -28.48 35.67 -11.65
N LYS A 342 -27.58 36.61 -11.92
CA LYS A 342 -26.71 36.56 -13.08
C LYS A 342 -25.27 36.54 -12.62
N LEU A 343 -24.56 35.46 -12.88
CA LEU A 343 -23.15 35.33 -12.53
C LEU A 343 -22.28 35.68 -13.73
N ARG A 344 -21.39 36.65 -13.56
CA ARG A 344 -20.40 37.02 -14.56
C ARG A 344 -19.15 36.18 -14.40
N PHE A 345 -18.68 35.64 -15.50
CA PHE A 345 -17.48 34.81 -15.59
C PHE A 345 -16.50 35.35 -16.62
N VAL A 346 -15.26 34.92 -16.49
CA VAL A 346 -14.21 35.03 -17.52
C VAL A 346 -13.64 33.66 -17.83
N ARG A 347 -13.21 33.45 -19.07
CA ARG A 347 -12.44 32.26 -19.43
C ARG A 347 -11.03 32.35 -18.87
N THR A 348 -10.47 31.20 -18.54
CA THR A 348 -9.09 31.07 -18.07
C THR A 348 -8.30 30.12 -18.95
N GLU A 349 -6.98 30.29 -18.97
CA GLU A 349 -6.04 29.34 -19.54
C GLU A 349 -5.05 28.84 -18.49
N SER A 350 -4.41 27.70 -18.78
CA SER A 350 -3.42 27.09 -17.92
C SER A 350 -2.13 27.91 -17.85
N GLY A 351 -1.83 28.48 -16.69
CA GLY A 351 -0.55 29.10 -16.38
C GLY A 351 0.47 28.12 -15.81
N GLU A 352 1.49 28.68 -15.15
CA GLU A 352 2.49 27.88 -14.44
C GLU A 352 1.86 27.14 -13.25
N PRO A 353 2.39 25.95 -12.88
CA PRO A 353 2.03 25.25 -11.65
C PRO A 353 2.16 26.15 -10.40
N ASP A 354 1.24 25.99 -9.45
CA ASP A 354 1.29 26.56 -8.11
C ASP A 354 2.07 25.65 -7.15
N GLU A 355 2.13 26.03 -5.86
CA GLU A 355 2.86 25.27 -4.83
C GLU A 355 2.26 23.86 -4.60
N ASP A 356 0.99 23.67 -4.91
CA ASP A 356 0.31 22.36 -4.84
C ASP A 356 0.48 21.56 -6.15
N GLY A 357 1.30 22.05 -7.09
CA GLY A 357 1.54 21.44 -8.40
C GLY A 357 0.44 21.70 -9.45
N ARG A 358 -0.66 22.38 -9.09
CA ARG A 358 -1.81 22.62 -9.98
C ARG A 358 -1.60 23.88 -10.80
N ARG A 359 -2.03 23.90 -12.05
CA ARG A 359 -1.79 25.09 -12.90
C ARG A 359 -2.57 26.31 -12.41
N ARG A 360 -1.90 27.47 -12.35
CA ARG A 360 -2.54 28.74 -12.01
C ARG A 360 -3.46 29.18 -13.15
N PRO A 361 -4.71 29.56 -12.86
CA PRO A 361 -5.59 30.10 -13.89
C PRO A 361 -5.11 31.49 -14.31
N LYS A 362 -4.92 31.70 -15.62
CA LYS A 362 -4.67 33.02 -16.22
C LYS A 362 -5.93 33.49 -16.92
N VAL A 363 -6.44 34.66 -16.55
CA VAL A 363 -7.64 35.25 -17.16
C VAL A 363 -7.37 35.59 -18.63
N VAL A 364 -8.30 35.20 -19.51
CA VAL A 364 -8.31 35.58 -20.92
C VAL A 364 -9.09 36.90 -21.06
N PRO A 365 -8.44 38.03 -21.43
CA PRO A 365 -9.13 39.31 -21.56
C PRO A 365 -10.23 39.28 -22.63
N GLY A 366 -11.35 39.98 -22.41
CA GLY A 366 -12.44 40.07 -23.41
C GLY A 366 -13.31 38.81 -23.51
N SER A 367 -13.20 37.90 -22.53
CA SER A 367 -13.94 36.63 -22.48
C SER A 367 -15.11 36.63 -21.49
N GLU A 368 -15.51 37.83 -21.07
CA GLU A 368 -16.61 38.04 -20.14
C GLU A 368 -17.91 37.48 -20.71
N HIS A 369 -18.59 36.66 -19.92
CA HIS A 369 -19.90 36.13 -20.25
C HIS A 369 -20.69 35.89 -18.97
N ASP A 370 -22.01 35.89 -19.10
CA ASP A 370 -22.93 35.78 -17.97
C ASP A 370 -23.69 34.45 -18.05
N ILE A 371 -23.95 33.82 -16.90
CA ILE A 371 -24.81 32.64 -16.77
C ILE A 371 -25.93 32.97 -15.79
N ASP A 372 -27.17 32.82 -16.22
CA ASP A 372 -28.36 33.00 -15.38
C ASP A 372 -28.59 31.76 -14.50
N CYS A 373 -28.87 31.98 -13.21
CA CYS A 373 -29.21 30.93 -12.26
C CYS A 373 -30.16 31.47 -11.18
N GLY A 374 -30.77 30.58 -10.40
CA GLY A 374 -31.54 31.00 -9.23
C GLY A 374 -30.76 30.96 -7.92
N MET A 375 -29.68 30.18 -7.88
CA MET A 375 -28.88 29.96 -6.67
C MET A 375 -27.43 29.63 -7.01
N VAL A 376 -26.52 30.06 -6.15
CA VAL A 376 -25.09 29.75 -6.20
C VAL A 376 -24.68 29.04 -4.92
N ILE A 377 -23.94 27.95 -5.05
CA ILE A 377 -23.32 27.25 -3.93
C ILE A 377 -21.81 27.43 -4.04
N ALA A 378 -21.23 28.19 -3.11
CA ALA A 378 -19.79 28.45 -3.05
C ALA A 378 -19.06 27.32 -2.31
N ALA A 379 -18.33 26.48 -3.07
CA ALA A 379 -17.52 25.38 -2.58
C ALA A 379 -16.02 25.61 -2.87
N VAL A 380 -15.54 26.82 -2.51
CA VAL A 380 -14.17 27.30 -2.82
C VAL A 380 -13.14 27.02 -1.73
N GLY A 381 -13.51 26.25 -0.71
CA GLY A 381 -12.63 25.82 0.38
C GLY A 381 -13.31 25.95 1.74
N GLN A 382 -12.63 25.48 2.78
CA GLN A 382 -13.10 25.48 4.16
C GLN A 382 -12.14 26.27 5.06
N GLN A 383 -12.65 26.77 6.17
CA GLN A 383 -11.88 27.48 7.19
C GLN A 383 -12.34 27.13 8.61
N THR A 384 -11.43 27.37 9.53
CA THR A 384 -11.62 27.19 10.96
C THR A 384 -11.74 28.56 11.61
N GLU A 385 -12.69 28.72 12.51
CA GLU A 385 -12.90 29.95 13.28
C GLU A 385 -13.10 29.58 14.75
N CYS A 386 -12.47 30.34 15.64
CA CYS A 386 -12.66 30.23 17.08
C CYS A 386 -12.19 31.51 17.77
N ASP A 387 -13.14 32.36 18.18
CA ASP A 387 -12.86 33.68 18.76
C ASP A 387 -11.98 33.59 20.02
N GLU A 388 -12.18 32.57 20.87
CA GLU A 388 -11.36 32.38 22.07
C GLU A 388 -9.89 32.12 21.72
N LEU A 389 -9.63 31.27 20.72
CA LEU A 389 -8.27 30.95 20.30
C LEU A 389 -7.62 32.13 19.57
N ASP A 390 -8.40 32.88 18.78
CA ASP A 390 -7.90 34.08 18.09
C ASP A 390 -7.51 35.19 19.07
N ALA A 391 -8.35 35.43 20.10
CA ALA A 391 -8.04 36.37 21.18
C ALA A 391 -6.75 36.02 21.95
N ARG A 392 -6.34 34.75 21.92
CA ARG A 392 -5.09 34.25 22.53
C ARG A 392 -3.90 34.22 21.54
N GLY A 393 -4.08 34.65 20.29
CA GLY A 393 -3.06 34.59 19.24
C GLY A 393 -2.73 33.16 18.78
N MET A 394 -3.61 32.20 19.06
CA MET A 394 -3.46 30.78 18.72
C MET A 394 -4.08 30.45 17.36
N MET A 395 -4.73 31.39 16.68
CA MET A 395 -5.25 31.24 15.33
C MET A 395 -4.33 31.90 14.29
N ALA A 396 -4.15 31.24 13.15
CA ALA A 396 -3.80 31.89 11.89
C ALA A 396 -5.10 32.39 11.21
N SER A 397 -5.03 32.82 9.95
CA SER A 397 -6.21 33.34 9.25
C SER A 397 -7.35 32.33 9.08
N ASP A 398 -7.07 31.03 9.03
CA ASP A 398 -8.07 30.00 8.71
C ASP A 398 -7.89 28.67 9.47
N ARG A 399 -6.98 28.61 10.45
CA ARG A 399 -6.58 27.39 11.17
C ARG A 399 -5.92 27.68 12.51
N VAL A 400 -5.95 26.70 13.42
CA VAL A 400 -5.20 26.74 14.68
C VAL A 400 -3.69 26.66 14.40
N ARG A 401 -2.89 27.48 15.08
CA ARG A 401 -1.43 27.44 14.99
C ARG A 401 -0.88 26.24 15.76
N ALA A 402 -0.42 25.24 15.03
CA ALA A 402 0.29 24.10 15.60
C ALA A 402 1.44 23.64 14.70
N SER A 403 2.45 23.03 15.32
CA SER A 403 3.53 22.36 14.61
C SER A 403 3.08 20.97 14.17
N PHE A 404 3.22 20.65 12.88
CA PHE A 404 2.92 19.30 12.38
C PHE A 404 3.90 18.24 12.94
N ASP A 405 5.12 18.65 13.27
CA ASP A 405 6.18 17.75 13.76
C ASP A 405 5.94 17.26 15.19
N SER A 406 5.14 17.96 15.97
CA SER A 406 4.88 17.65 17.39
C SER A 406 3.41 17.71 17.79
N MET A 407 2.54 18.17 16.89
CA MET A 407 1.13 18.51 17.15
C MET A 407 0.92 19.59 18.22
N ARG A 408 1.98 20.23 18.71
CA ARG A 408 1.91 21.25 19.78
C ARG A 408 1.50 22.61 19.25
N THR A 409 0.74 23.33 20.07
CA THR A 409 0.45 24.77 19.89
C THR A 409 1.52 25.63 20.60
N LEU A 410 1.26 26.93 20.72
CA LEU A 410 2.10 27.84 21.52
C LEU A 410 2.06 27.54 23.03
N ASP A 411 1.04 26.82 23.51
CA ASP A 411 0.91 26.40 24.89
C ASP A 411 1.40 24.95 25.04
N GLU A 412 2.31 24.71 25.98
CA GLU A 412 2.93 23.38 26.16
C GLU A 412 1.95 22.27 26.53
N LYS A 413 0.80 22.62 27.10
CA LYS A 413 -0.25 21.68 27.51
C LYS A 413 -1.30 21.44 26.42
N VAL A 414 -1.26 22.21 25.33
CA VAL A 414 -2.29 22.22 24.28
C VAL A 414 -1.73 21.77 22.94
N PHE A 415 -2.38 20.76 22.37
CA PHE A 415 -2.10 20.17 21.07
C PHE A 415 -3.24 20.50 20.09
N ALA A 416 -2.99 20.42 18.79
CA ALA A 416 -4.03 20.54 17.77
C ALA A 416 -3.81 19.58 16.60
N ALA A 417 -4.90 19.05 16.05
CA ALA A 417 -4.88 18.04 15.00
C ALA A 417 -6.09 18.12 14.06
N GLY A 418 -6.02 17.37 12.96
CA GLY A 418 -7.06 17.33 11.94
C GLY A 418 -7.17 18.62 11.13
N ASP A 419 -8.28 18.75 10.41
CA ASP A 419 -8.49 19.84 9.44
C ASP A 419 -8.47 21.23 10.07
N GLY A 420 -8.82 21.31 11.36
CA GLY A 420 -8.82 22.56 12.12
C GLY A 420 -7.43 23.18 12.30
N ALA A 421 -6.38 22.36 12.27
CA ALA A 421 -5.00 22.79 12.46
C ALA A 421 -4.21 22.79 11.15
N PHE A 422 -4.48 21.85 10.24
CA PHE A 422 -3.65 21.62 9.06
C PHE A 422 -4.37 21.84 7.71
N GLY A 423 -5.63 22.28 7.75
CA GLY A 423 -6.45 22.52 6.57
C GLY A 423 -7.23 21.29 6.12
N GLY A 424 -8.27 21.52 5.30
CA GLY A 424 -9.16 20.46 4.82
C GLY A 424 -8.41 19.30 4.17
N SER A 425 -8.70 18.08 4.62
CA SER A 425 -8.05 16.85 4.17
C SER A 425 -9.09 15.72 3.99
N THR A 426 -8.64 14.47 3.85
CA THR A 426 -9.52 13.31 3.75
C THR A 426 -9.78 12.69 5.13
N ILE A 427 -10.86 11.92 5.30
CA ILE A 427 -11.19 11.30 6.60
C ILE A 427 -10.01 10.52 7.16
N VAL A 428 -9.36 9.68 6.34
CA VAL A 428 -8.23 8.85 6.78
C VAL A 428 -6.99 9.69 7.14
N MET A 429 -6.79 10.85 6.51
CA MET A 429 -5.74 11.79 6.90
C MET A 429 -6.05 12.45 8.26
N ALA A 430 -7.30 12.87 8.49
CA ALA A 430 -7.71 13.40 9.79
C ALA A 430 -7.55 12.34 10.90
N MET A 431 -7.86 11.07 10.62
CA MET A 431 -7.62 9.95 11.53
C MET A 431 -6.12 9.79 11.83
N SER A 432 -5.26 9.83 10.81
CA SER A 432 -3.80 9.76 10.97
C SER A 432 -3.27 10.90 11.84
N HIS A 433 -3.80 12.13 11.67
CA HIS A 433 -3.49 13.25 12.57
C HIS A 433 -3.91 12.96 14.02
N GLY A 434 -5.04 12.29 14.23
CA GLY A 434 -5.50 11.82 15.54
C GLY A 434 -4.54 10.84 16.20
N GLN A 435 -4.12 9.79 15.49
CA GLN A 435 -3.13 8.80 15.99
C GLN A 435 -1.80 9.48 16.34
N ARG A 436 -1.34 10.36 15.46
CA ARG A 436 -0.12 11.14 15.65
C ARG A 436 -0.23 12.08 16.87
N ALA A 437 -1.38 12.73 17.06
CA ALA A 437 -1.61 13.57 18.23
C ALA A 437 -1.64 12.76 19.53
N ALA A 438 -2.33 11.60 19.55
CA ALA A 438 -2.34 10.71 20.69
C ALA A 438 -0.91 10.27 21.10
N TYR A 439 -0.04 9.96 20.13
CA TYR A 439 1.36 9.66 20.37
C TYR A 439 2.10 10.79 21.10
N TYR A 440 1.99 12.03 20.62
CA TYR A 440 2.69 13.17 21.23
C TYR A 440 2.08 13.61 22.57
N VAL A 441 0.76 13.52 22.73
CA VAL A 441 0.08 13.74 24.01
C VAL A 441 0.55 12.71 25.04
N LYS A 442 0.58 11.43 24.68
CA LYS A 442 1.12 10.36 25.54
C LYS A 442 2.56 10.63 25.94
N ALA A 443 3.43 10.96 24.98
CA ALA A 443 4.83 11.28 25.27
C ALA A 443 4.98 12.44 26.26
N PHE A 444 4.15 13.48 26.10
CA PHE A 444 4.11 14.61 27.03
C PHE A 444 3.68 14.21 28.44
N LEU A 445 2.60 13.44 28.59
CA LEU A 445 2.10 12.95 29.88
C LEU A 445 3.10 12.01 30.57
N GLU A 446 3.91 11.29 29.81
CA GLU A 446 5.00 10.45 30.32
C GLU A 446 6.28 11.24 30.63
N GLY A 447 6.30 12.57 30.45
CA GLY A 447 7.45 13.42 30.71
C GLY A 447 8.58 13.31 29.69
N ARG A 448 8.32 12.72 28.51
CA ARG A 448 9.30 12.56 27.43
C ARG A 448 9.37 13.85 26.61
N ARG A 449 10.46 14.60 26.78
CA ARG A 449 10.65 15.91 26.12
C ARG A 449 10.96 15.80 24.62
N ASP A 450 11.66 14.75 24.21
CA ASP A 450 12.10 14.55 22.82
C ASP A 450 11.69 13.14 22.33
N PRO A 451 10.39 12.92 22.07
CA PRO A 451 9.93 11.65 21.51
C PRO A 451 10.41 11.50 20.06
N MET A 452 10.66 10.26 19.65
CA MET A 452 10.97 9.97 18.25
C MET A 452 9.87 10.51 17.32
N PRO A 453 10.21 10.95 16.09
CA PRO A 453 9.20 11.36 15.13
C PRO A 453 8.18 10.26 14.90
N TYR A 454 6.88 10.59 15.03
CA TYR A 454 5.81 9.62 14.82
C TYR A 454 5.87 9.05 13.41
N ARG A 455 5.70 7.72 13.32
CA ARG A 455 5.56 6.95 12.09
C ARG A 455 4.28 6.13 12.20
N THR A 456 3.60 5.97 11.07
CA THR A 456 2.47 5.04 10.98
C THR A 456 2.99 3.62 11.21
N PRO A 457 2.52 2.91 12.26
CA PRO A 457 2.94 1.54 12.48
C PRO A 457 2.30 0.63 11.43
N PHE A 458 3.09 -0.24 10.82
CA PHE A 458 2.59 -1.28 9.93
C PHE A 458 2.51 -2.60 10.69
N ARG A 459 1.41 -3.30 10.52
CA ARG A 459 1.19 -4.64 11.09
C ARG A 459 0.63 -5.52 9.99
N THR A 460 1.26 -6.65 9.74
CA THR A 460 0.77 -7.63 8.75
C THR A 460 0.63 -9.00 9.39
N ARG A 461 -0.50 -9.66 9.17
CA ARG A 461 -0.75 -11.02 9.67
C ARG A 461 -0.19 -12.06 8.70
N ARG A 462 0.32 -13.16 9.25
CA ARG A 462 0.76 -14.32 8.46
C ARG A 462 -0.45 -15.14 8.01
N VAL A 463 -1.08 -14.71 6.93
CA VAL A 463 -2.25 -15.37 6.32
C VAL A 463 -1.83 -16.07 5.03
N PRO A 464 -2.31 -17.30 4.73
CA PRO A 464 -2.08 -17.95 3.45
C PRO A 464 -2.40 -17.04 2.25
N VAL A 465 -1.59 -17.14 1.20
CA VAL A 465 -1.82 -16.40 -0.05
C VAL A 465 -3.05 -16.98 -0.73
N ALA A 466 -3.98 -16.14 -1.19
CA ALA A 466 -5.12 -16.59 -1.97
C ALA A 466 -4.68 -17.38 -3.22
N GLN A 467 -5.24 -18.57 -3.44
CA GLN A 467 -4.85 -19.51 -4.51
C GLN A 467 -6.00 -19.79 -5.48
N ASP A 468 -6.62 -18.77 -6.08
CA ASP A 468 -7.53 -19.03 -7.20
C ASP A 468 -6.69 -19.39 -8.45
N LEU A 469 -7.04 -20.44 -9.18
CA LEU A 469 -6.32 -20.81 -10.42
C LEU A 469 -6.53 -19.79 -11.55
N SER A 470 -7.62 -19.03 -11.51
CA SER A 470 -8.02 -18.03 -12.50
C SER A 470 -7.78 -16.60 -12.02
N TRP A 471 -7.13 -16.40 -10.87
CA TRP A 471 -6.88 -15.10 -10.23
C TRP A 471 -6.32 -14.00 -11.17
N GLU A 472 -5.61 -14.40 -12.22
CA GLU A 472 -5.01 -13.56 -13.25
C GLU A 472 -6.00 -13.11 -14.35
N THR A 473 -7.02 -13.91 -14.66
CA THR A 473 -8.03 -13.59 -15.68
C THR A 473 -9.30 -12.99 -15.09
N LEU A 474 -9.42 -12.96 -13.76
CA LEU A 474 -10.52 -12.29 -13.08
C LEU A 474 -10.49 -10.79 -13.38
N PRO A 475 -11.53 -10.25 -14.05
CA PRO A 475 -11.64 -8.82 -14.28
C PRO A 475 -11.88 -8.08 -12.96
N GLU A 476 -11.68 -6.78 -12.98
CA GLU A 476 -12.13 -5.91 -11.88
C GLU A 476 -13.62 -6.08 -11.64
N GLN A 477 -13.99 -6.26 -10.36
CA GLN A 477 -15.38 -6.33 -9.96
C GLN A 477 -15.88 -4.92 -9.62
N GLU A 478 -16.62 -4.30 -10.53
CA GLU A 478 -17.26 -3.01 -10.25
C GLU A 478 -18.51 -3.19 -9.38
N ALA A 479 -18.72 -2.29 -8.41
CA ALA A 479 -19.97 -2.23 -7.66
C ALA A 479 -21.08 -1.60 -8.53
N GLU A 480 -22.31 -2.08 -8.37
CA GLU A 480 -23.44 -1.53 -9.13
C GLU A 480 -23.75 -0.11 -8.67
N PHE A 481 -23.82 0.83 -9.63
CA PHE A 481 -24.13 2.24 -9.38
C PHE A 481 -25.61 2.55 -9.65
N PHE A 482 -26.34 2.95 -8.62
CA PHE A 482 -27.78 3.24 -8.66
C PHE A 482 -28.12 4.69 -9.05
N GLY A 483 -27.14 5.59 -9.07
CA GLY A 483 -27.32 7.00 -9.42
C GLY A 483 -28.30 7.74 -8.50
N LEU A 484 -29.32 8.38 -9.07
CA LEU A 484 -30.31 9.15 -8.30
C LEU A 484 -31.33 8.28 -7.54
N GLY A 485 -31.51 7.02 -7.95
CA GLY A 485 -32.57 6.15 -7.46
C GLY A 485 -33.99 6.60 -7.83
N GLU A 486 -35.00 5.82 -7.41
CA GLU A 486 -36.42 6.09 -7.73
C GLU A 486 -36.98 7.32 -7.00
N LYS A 487 -36.47 7.61 -5.79
CA LYS A 487 -36.89 8.73 -4.95
C LYS A 487 -35.69 9.58 -4.51
N PRO A 488 -35.19 10.47 -5.39
CA PRO A 488 -33.95 11.21 -5.15
C PRO A 488 -33.91 12.01 -3.83
N ILE A 489 -35.05 12.58 -3.43
CA ILE A 489 -35.21 13.40 -2.21
C ILE A 489 -35.00 12.62 -0.90
N GLU A 490 -35.10 11.29 -0.95
CA GLU A 490 -34.83 10.41 0.20
C GLU A 490 -33.32 10.10 0.34
N PHE A 491 -32.49 10.52 -0.63
CA PHE A 491 -31.04 10.28 -0.66
C PHE A 491 -30.67 8.79 -0.56
N PRO A 492 -31.22 7.91 -1.44
CA PRO A 492 -30.89 6.49 -1.42
C PRO A 492 -29.39 6.29 -1.67
N GLU A 493 -28.82 5.23 -1.06
CA GLU A 493 -27.41 4.88 -1.25
C GLU A 493 -27.12 4.62 -2.74
N ILE A 494 -26.02 5.17 -3.25
CA ILE A 494 -25.72 5.22 -4.69
C ILE A 494 -25.04 3.97 -5.24
N GLU A 495 -24.58 3.07 -4.37
CA GLU A 495 -23.71 1.97 -4.73
C GLU A 495 -24.01 0.74 -3.87
N SER A 496 -24.01 -0.46 -4.47
CA SER A 496 -24.16 -1.72 -3.76
C SER A 496 -22.88 -2.16 -3.02
N THR A 497 -23.03 -3.06 -2.05
CA THR A 497 -21.93 -3.85 -1.50
C THR A 497 -21.79 -5.15 -2.31
N TYR A 498 -20.64 -5.82 -2.22
CA TYR A 498 -20.44 -7.09 -2.93
C TYR A 498 -21.24 -8.23 -2.30
N ASP A 499 -21.63 -9.20 -3.13
CA ASP A 499 -21.96 -10.53 -2.63
C ASP A 499 -20.67 -11.34 -2.32
N GLU A 500 -20.83 -12.49 -1.67
CA GLU A 500 -19.71 -13.32 -1.24
C GLU A 500 -18.85 -13.82 -2.41
N GLN A 501 -19.48 -14.17 -3.53
CA GLN A 501 -18.76 -14.70 -4.68
C GLN A 501 -17.91 -13.62 -5.34
N THR A 502 -18.47 -12.42 -5.49
CA THR A 502 -17.81 -11.24 -6.06
C THR A 502 -16.68 -10.77 -5.16
N ALA A 503 -16.90 -10.71 -3.85
CA ALA A 503 -15.86 -10.35 -2.88
C ALA A 503 -14.69 -11.35 -2.91
N ARG A 504 -14.95 -12.66 -3.01
CA ARG A 504 -13.88 -13.66 -3.11
C ARG A 504 -13.10 -13.56 -4.43
N LYS A 505 -13.78 -13.34 -5.56
CA LYS A 505 -13.12 -13.11 -6.86
C LYS A 505 -12.24 -11.86 -6.83
N GLU A 506 -12.75 -10.76 -6.29
CA GLU A 506 -12.00 -9.51 -6.19
C GLU A 506 -10.83 -9.64 -5.20
N ALA A 507 -11.01 -10.34 -4.07
CA ALA A 507 -9.92 -10.62 -3.13
C ALA A 507 -8.82 -11.51 -3.72
N ALA A 508 -9.19 -12.51 -4.55
CA ALA A 508 -8.25 -13.37 -5.27
C ALA A 508 -7.33 -12.58 -6.21
N ARG A 509 -7.72 -11.37 -6.64
CA ARG A 509 -6.89 -10.54 -7.51
C ARG A 509 -5.65 -9.99 -6.80
N CYS A 510 -5.56 -10.03 -5.48
CA CYS A 510 -4.44 -9.50 -4.72
C CYS A 510 -3.11 -10.22 -5.00
N TYR A 511 -2.05 -9.46 -5.32
CA TYR A 511 -0.71 -10.00 -5.55
C TYR A 511 0.03 -10.46 -4.27
N ARG A 512 -0.50 -10.16 -3.07
CA ARG A 512 0.15 -10.42 -1.77
C ARG A 512 1.61 -9.94 -1.74
N CYS A 513 1.80 -8.65 -2.05
CA CYS A 513 3.11 -7.99 -2.07
C CYS A 513 3.83 -8.03 -0.71
N ASP A 514 3.09 -8.25 0.37
CA ASP A 514 3.58 -8.46 1.74
C ASP A 514 4.21 -9.84 1.98
N ALA A 515 3.86 -10.85 1.17
CA ALA A 515 4.30 -12.23 1.34
C ALA A 515 5.52 -12.58 0.48
N GLU A 516 6.08 -11.62 -0.26
CA GLU A 516 7.30 -11.80 -1.05
C GLU A 516 8.54 -11.70 -0.14
N THR A 517 9.35 -12.76 -0.05
CA THR A 517 10.63 -12.75 0.67
C THR A 517 11.78 -12.36 -0.27
N GLY A 518 12.59 -11.36 0.09
CA GLY A 518 13.79 -10.92 -0.66
C GLY A 518 13.68 -9.47 -1.18
N SER A 519 14.81 -8.85 -1.57
CA SER A 519 14.86 -7.42 -1.94
C SER A 519 13.82 -7.05 -3.02
N ALA A 520 12.84 -6.25 -2.59
CA ALA A 520 11.52 -6.09 -3.21
C ALA A 520 11.48 -5.44 -4.61
N ASP A 521 12.61 -5.04 -5.18
CA ASP A 521 12.68 -4.43 -6.51
C ASP A 521 13.13 -5.42 -7.60
N TYR A 522 13.84 -6.49 -7.24
CA TYR A 522 14.50 -7.34 -8.22
C TYR A 522 13.54 -8.33 -8.90
N SER A 523 12.73 -9.05 -8.11
CA SER A 523 11.78 -10.06 -8.59
C SER A 523 10.50 -9.44 -9.19
N VAL A 524 10.10 -8.28 -8.69
CA VAL A 524 8.77 -7.68 -8.91
C VAL A 524 8.67 -6.95 -10.23
N HIS A 525 9.64 -6.11 -10.59
CA HIS A 525 9.63 -5.47 -11.90
C HIS A 525 9.83 -6.49 -13.03
N HIS A 526 10.57 -7.57 -12.78
CA HIS A 526 10.69 -8.67 -13.72
C HIS A 526 9.35 -9.40 -13.89
N ARG A 527 8.63 -9.65 -12.79
CA ARG A 527 7.26 -10.16 -12.75
C ARG A 527 6.32 -9.28 -13.58
N GLU A 528 6.26 -7.98 -13.31
CA GLU A 528 5.40 -7.02 -14.02
C GLU A 528 5.74 -6.92 -15.50
N ASP A 529 7.03 -6.90 -15.85
CA ASP A 529 7.46 -6.91 -17.23
C ASP A 529 7.08 -8.24 -17.92
N LEU A 530 7.13 -9.40 -17.23
CA LEU A 530 6.69 -10.69 -17.78
C LEU A 530 5.18 -10.70 -18.03
N PHE A 531 4.39 -10.18 -17.08
CA PHE A 531 2.94 -10.02 -17.21
C PHE A 531 2.57 -9.08 -18.35
N SER A 532 3.22 -7.92 -18.41
CA SER A 532 3.04 -6.97 -19.50
C SER A 532 3.40 -7.61 -20.83
N MET A 533 4.50 -8.37 -20.92
CA MET A 533 4.90 -9.09 -22.14
C MET A 533 3.86 -10.13 -22.57
N ALA A 534 3.37 -10.96 -21.65
CA ALA A 534 2.41 -12.02 -21.94
C ALA A 534 1.05 -11.49 -22.43
N ARG A 535 0.64 -10.31 -21.96
CA ARG A 535 -0.64 -9.67 -22.31
C ARG A 535 -0.52 -8.66 -23.46
N THR A 536 0.69 -8.28 -23.83
CA THR A 536 0.91 -7.35 -24.94
C THR A 536 0.62 -8.07 -26.24
N ASN A 537 -0.27 -7.49 -27.04
CA ASN A 537 -0.56 -8.01 -28.37
C ASN A 537 0.76 -8.17 -29.16
N ILE A 538 0.93 -9.31 -29.83
CA ILE A 538 2.16 -9.67 -30.55
C ILE A 538 2.54 -8.61 -31.60
N VAL A 539 1.56 -7.87 -32.15
CA VAL A 539 1.80 -6.79 -33.11
C VAL A 539 2.14 -5.43 -32.48
N ASP A 540 2.03 -5.27 -31.16
CA ASP A 540 2.33 -4.01 -30.46
C ASP A 540 3.84 -3.83 -30.24
N GLN A 541 4.52 -3.53 -31.35
CA GLN A 541 5.98 -3.34 -31.39
C GLN A 541 6.47 -2.23 -30.47
N ALA A 542 5.65 -1.21 -30.22
CA ALA A 542 6.01 -0.08 -29.36
C ALA A 542 6.15 -0.54 -27.90
N LYS A 543 5.16 -1.29 -27.40
CA LYS A 543 5.18 -1.85 -26.06
C LYS A 543 6.27 -2.91 -25.90
N HIS A 544 6.44 -3.80 -26.88
CA HIS A 544 7.55 -4.79 -26.90
C HIS A 544 8.93 -4.13 -26.83
N LYS A 545 9.16 -3.08 -27.63
CA LYS A 545 10.43 -2.35 -27.63
C LYS A 545 10.67 -1.60 -26.31
N ALA A 546 9.62 -1.02 -25.71
CA ALA A 546 9.72 -0.36 -24.41
C ALA A 546 10.11 -1.33 -23.28
N MET A 547 9.46 -2.51 -23.24
CA MET A 547 9.77 -3.57 -22.26
C MET A 547 11.20 -4.11 -22.44
N LEU A 548 11.61 -4.39 -23.68
CA LEU A 548 12.97 -4.86 -23.97
C LEU A 548 14.03 -3.82 -23.55
N ASN A 549 13.83 -2.55 -23.91
CA ASN A 549 14.76 -1.48 -23.54
C ASN A 549 14.83 -1.27 -22.02
N ARG A 550 13.73 -1.46 -21.29
CA ARG A 550 13.73 -1.42 -19.81
C ARG A 550 14.58 -2.55 -19.22
N ARG A 551 14.50 -3.76 -19.80
CA ARG A 551 15.25 -4.94 -19.35
C ARG A 551 16.73 -4.92 -19.72
N LEU A 552 17.10 -4.32 -20.84
CA LEU A 552 18.50 -4.20 -21.28
C LEU A 552 19.33 -3.21 -20.47
N ARG A 553 18.71 -2.43 -19.57
CA ARG A 553 19.44 -1.55 -18.67
C ARG A 553 20.20 -2.38 -17.63
N LEU A 554 21.53 -2.30 -17.69
CA LEU A 554 22.41 -2.76 -16.61
C LEU A 554 21.99 -2.08 -15.31
N ARG A 555 21.71 -2.88 -14.28
CA ARG A 555 21.33 -2.39 -12.96
C ARG A 555 22.57 -2.35 -12.06
N GLU A 556 22.57 -1.42 -11.12
CA GLU A 556 23.59 -1.34 -10.08
C GLU A 556 23.46 -2.55 -9.14
N ASN A 557 24.60 -3.05 -8.64
CA ASN A 557 24.61 -4.13 -7.66
C ASN A 557 23.99 -3.58 -6.34
N PRO A 558 22.83 -4.10 -5.88
CA PRO A 558 22.18 -3.58 -4.67
C PRO A 558 22.93 -3.96 -3.39
N PHE A 559 23.98 -4.79 -3.49
CA PHE A 559 24.76 -5.26 -2.36
C PHE A 559 26.08 -4.49 -2.20
N PRO A 560 26.61 -4.38 -0.96
CA PRO A 560 27.89 -3.74 -0.70
C PRO A 560 29.01 -4.31 -1.57
N GLU A 561 29.88 -3.44 -2.04
CA GLU A 561 31.05 -3.83 -2.83
C GLU A 561 31.93 -4.80 -2.02
N GLY A 562 32.26 -5.95 -2.63
CA GLY A 562 33.03 -7.01 -1.95
C GLY A 562 32.22 -8.08 -1.21
N ARG A 563 30.88 -7.95 -1.05
CA ARG A 563 30.05 -9.05 -0.53
C ARG A 563 30.02 -10.21 -1.52
N ALA A 564 30.33 -11.42 -1.06
CA ALA A 564 30.18 -12.63 -1.85
C ALA A 564 28.69 -13.01 -1.99
N PRO A 565 28.24 -13.48 -3.17
CA PRO A 565 26.88 -14.01 -3.31
C PRO A 565 26.69 -15.25 -2.44
N SER A 566 25.49 -15.41 -1.90
CA SER A 566 25.08 -16.45 -0.95
C SER A 566 23.77 -17.12 -1.39
N LEU A 567 23.40 -18.25 -0.77
CA LEU A 567 22.11 -18.91 -1.03
C LEU A 567 20.91 -18.00 -0.73
N ASP A 568 21.04 -17.09 0.24
CA ASP A 568 20.00 -16.10 0.57
C ASP A 568 19.77 -15.07 -0.56
N ASP A 569 20.70 -14.97 -1.51
CA ASP A 569 20.56 -14.12 -2.70
C ASP A 569 19.81 -14.85 -3.85
N LEU A 570 19.47 -16.13 -3.68
CA LEU A 570 18.60 -16.86 -4.60
C LEU A 570 17.14 -16.47 -4.34
N VAL A 571 16.53 -15.85 -5.35
CA VAL A 571 15.10 -15.58 -5.32
C VAL A 571 14.35 -16.81 -5.82
N PHE A 572 13.67 -17.51 -4.93
CA PHE A 572 12.66 -18.49 -5.31
C PHE A 572 11.41 -17.74 -5.78
N LEU A 573 11.14 -17.81 -7.08
CA LEU A 573 9.87 -17.30 -7.60
C LEU A 573 8.76 -18.26 -7.15
N PRO A 574 7.72 -17.77 -6.46
CA PRO A 574 6.57 -18.60 -6.15
C PRO A 574 5.97 -19.18 -7.44
N ALA A 575 5.40 -20.39 -7.35
CA ALA A 575 4.93 -21.16 -8.52
C ALA A 575 3.84 -20.43 -9.34
N ASN A 576 3.20 -19.42 -8.78
CA ASN A 576 2.30 -18.50 -9.49
C ASN A 576 3.01 -17.65 -10.58
N LEU A 577 4.33 -17.48 -10.51
CA LEU A 577 5.14 -16.76 -11.49
C LEU A 577 5.73 -17.65 -12.59
N SER A 578 6.05 -18.91 -12.28
CA SER A 578 6.51 -19.88 -13.28
C SER A 578 5.39 -20.30 -14.24
N ARG A 579 4.11 -20.24 -13.82
CA ARG A 579 2.92 -20.49 -14.66
C ARG A 579 2.75 -19.55 -15.86
N LEU A 580 3.46 -18.42 -15.91
CA LEU A 580 3.40 -17.45 -17.01
C LEU A 580 4.47 -17.71 -18.07
N VAL A 581 5.50 -18.46 -17.72
CA VAL A 581 6.64 -18.80 -18.59
C VAL A 581 6.50 -20.24 -19.10
N ILE A 582 5.89 -21.11 -18.29
CA ILE A 582 5.57 -22.50 -18.61
C ILE A 582 4.07 -22.56 -18.85
N ASP A 583 3.63 -22.77 -20.09
CA ASP A 583 2.23 -22.98 -20.44
C ASP A 583 1.70 -24.25 -19.72
N PRO A 584 0.87 -24.13 -18.67
CA PRO A 584 0.39 -25.30 -17.92
C PRO A 584 -0.60 -26.14 -18.74
N TYR A 585 -1.06 -25.66 -19.90
CA TYR A 585 -1.90 -26.43 -20.82
C TYR A 585 -1.08 -27.30 -21.78
N ARG A 586 0.25 -27.12 -21.83
CA ARG A 586 1.15 -27.94 -22.65
C ARG A 586 1.86 -29.04 -21.88
N GLU A 587 2.27 -28.81 -20.63
CA GLU A 587 3.05 -29.78 -19.86
C GLU A 587 2.62 -29.86 -18.39
N ALA A 588 2.49 -31.08 -17.85
CA ALA A 588 2.27 -31.27 -16.43
C ALA A 588 3.46 -30.71 -15.64
N CYS A 589 3.20 -30.00 -14.55
CA CYS A 589 4.24 -29.48 -13.65
C CYS A 589 4.94 -30.66 -12.95
N LYS A 590 5.86 -31.31 -13.68
CA LYS A 590 6.56 -32.53 -13.26
C LYS A 590 7.86 -32.11 -12.60
N ILE A 591 8.01 -32.41 -11.32
CA ILE A 591 9.25 -32.18 -10.56
C ILE A 591 10.24 -33.33 -10.72
N SER A 592 9.81 -34.46 -11.26
CA SER A 592 10.71 -35.55 -11.61
C SER A 592 11.62 -35.12 -12.77
N THR A 593 12.90 -35.43 -12.70
CA THR A 593 13.88 -35.19 -13.76
C THR A 593 14.55 -36.50 -14.16
N ASP A 594 15.29 -36.49 -15.27
CA ASP A 594 16.13 -37.62 -15.68
C ASP A 594 17.54 -37.10 -15.93
N LEU A 595 18.52 -37.66 -15.22
CA LEU A 595 19.92 -37.34 -15.42
C LEU A 595 20.46 -38.04 -16.67
N ALA A 596 20.78 -37.23 -17.67
CA ALA A 596 21.25 -37.58 -19.00
C ALA A 596 20.40 -38.66 -19.70
N GLY A 597 19.10 -38.68 -19.42
CA GLY A 597 18.12 -39.61 -19.98
C GLY A 597 18.32 -41.08 -19.58
N LYS A 598 19.09 -41.34 -18.51
CA LYS A 598 19.45 -42.70 -18.06
C LYS A 598 19.19 -42.95 -16.58
N LEU A 599 19.01 -41.92 -15.76
CA LEU A 599 18.81 -42.05 -14.32
C LEU A 599 17.62 -41.18 -13.88
N PRO A 600 16.41 -41.75 -13.79
CA PRO A 600 15.22 -41.02 -13.37
C PRO A 600 15.31 -40.68 -11.88
N LEU A 601 14.91 -39.45 -11.55
CA LEU A 601 14.75 -38.95 -10.20
C LEU A 601 13.32 -38.44 -10.02
N GLU A 602 12.59 -38.92 -9.01
CA GLU A 602 11.24 -38.44 -8.71
C GLU A 602 11.24 -37.00 -8.17
N LEU A 603 12.32 -36.62 -7.49
CA LEU A 603 12.61 -35.24 -7.09
C LEU A 603 14.02 -34.83 -7.58
N PRO A 604 14.25 -33.57 -7.94
CA PRO A 604 15.50 -33.11 -8.53
C PRO A 604 16.56 -32.81 -7.44
N TYR A 605 16.69 -33.71 -6.47
CA TYR A 605 17.59 -33.57 -5.32
C TYR A 605 18.51 -34.78 -5.20
N LEU A 606 19.73 -34.50 -4.77
CA LEU A 606 20.77 -35.47 -4.44
C LEU A 606 21.23 -35.24 -3.01
N ALA A 607 21.63 -36.29 -2.33
CA ALA A 607 22.28 -36.20 -1.02
C ALA A 607 23.75 -36.62 -1.11
N THR A 608 24.61 -35.99 -0.31
CA THR A 608 26.05 -36.27 -0.22
C THR A 608 26.54 -36.14 1.22
N GLY A 609 27.79 -36.51 1.50
CA GLY A 609 28.46 -36.24 2.78
C GLY A 609 28.19 -37.26 3.88
N PHE A 610 27.67 -38.45 3.56
CA PHE A 610 27.35 -39.51 4.53
C PHE A 610 28.27 -40.73 4.44
N ASP A 611 29.35 -40.66 3.67
CA ASP A 611 30.31 -41.76 3.46
C ASP A 611 30.86 -42.34 4.77
N GLU A 612 31.25 -41.46 5.69
CA GLU A 612 31.83 -41.81 6.99
C GLU A 612 30.79 -41.77 8.13
N ALA A 613 29.51 -41.60 7.82
CA ALA A 613 28.46 -41.57 8.83
C ALA A 613 28.27 -42.97 9.47
N PRO A 614 27.81 -43.03 10.74
CA PRO A 614 27.38 -44.28 11.36
C PRO A 614 26.35 -45.04 10.51
N GLU A 615 26.37 -46.35 10.60
CA GLU A 615 25.55 -47.24 9.77
C GLU A 615 24.05 -46.94 9.93
N GLU A 616 23.60 -46.63 11.15
CA GLU A 616 22.20 -46.29 11.43
C GLU A 616 21.76 -45.02 10.69
N ILE A 617 22.67 -44.04 10.55
CA ILE A 617 22.41 -42.80 9.82
C ILE A 617 22.37 -43.08 8.32
N ARG A 618 23.31 -43.86 7.79
CA ARG A 618 23.31 -44.25 6.38
C ARG A 618 22.04 -45.00 6.00
N GLN A 619 21.59 -45.96 6.81
CA GLN A 619 20.34 -46.68 6.57
C GLN A 619 19.11 -45.77 6.61
N ALA A 620 19.08 -44.79 7.52
CA ALA A 620 18.01 -43.81 7.58
C ALA A 620 17.97 -42.90 6.33
N VAL A 621 19.14 -42.42 5.89
CA VAL A 621 19.29 -41.65 4.65
C VAL A 621 18.87 -42.48 3.44
N ALA A 622 19.35 -43.72 3.34
CA ALA A 622 19.01 -44.62 2.25
C ALA A 622 17.49 -44.85 2.15
N LYS A 623 16.82 -45.08 3.29
CA LYS A 623 15.37 -45.21 3.34
C LYS A 623 14.65 -43.95 2.88
N GLY A 624 15.12 -42.77 3.29
CA GLY A 624 14.57 -41.48 2.89
C GLY A 624 14.71 -41.24 1.39
N LEU A 625 15.92 -41.42 0.84
CA LEU A 625 16.19 -41.24 -0.59
C LEU A 625 15.39 -42.23 -1.45
N SER A 626 15.32 -43.50 -1.04
CA SER A 626 14.53 -44.51 -1.74
C SER A 626 13.03 -44.18 -1.75
N ALA A 627 12.48 -43.71 -0.63
CA ALA A 627 11.07 -43.31 -0.55
C ALA A 627 10.73 -42.08 -1.40
N LEU A 628 11.70 -41.18 -1.59
CA LEU A 628 11.56 -39.96 -2.38
C LEU A 628 12.00 -40.12 -3.84
N GLY A 629 12.51 -41.29 -4.24
CA GLY A 629 13.06 -41.53 -5.57
C GLY A 629 14.24 -40.62 -5.92
N CYS A 630 15.09 -40.31 -4.93
CA CYS A 630 16.32 -39.52 -5.08
C CYS A 630 17.56 -40.42 -5.14
N SER A 631 18.70 -39.83 -5.52
CA SER A 631 19.99 -40.52 -5.59
C SER A 631 21.01 -39.99 -4.57
N TYR A 632 22.03 -40.79 -4.31
CA TYR A 632 23.15 -40.45 -3.43
C TYR A 632 24.40 -40.12 -4.25
N VAL A 633 25.25 -39.21 -3.76
CA VAL A 633 26.58 -38.91 -4.29
C VAL A 633 27.59 -39.16 -3.17
N GLY A 634 28.65 -39.91 -3.44
CA GLY A 634 29.64 -40.25 -2.41
C GLY A 634 30.74 -41.14 -2.95
N ARG A 635 31.70 -41.55 -2.13
CA ARG A 635 32.77 -42.52 -2.45
C ARG A 635 32.32 -43.98 -2.28
N ARG A 636 31.25 -44.23 -1.53
CA ARG A 636 30.59 -45.54 -1.34
C ARG A 636 29.07 -45.40 -1.38
N PRO A 637 28.31 -46.46 -1.67
CA PRO A 637 26.85 -46.41 -1.58
C PRO A 637 26.39 -46.22 -0.13
N VAL A 638 25.25 -45.55 0.05
CA VAL A 638 24.60 -45.35 1.35
C VAL A 638 23.66 -46.51 1.72
N GLY A 639 23.32 -47.36 0.75
CA GLY A 639 22.55 -48.60 0.90
C GLY A 639 22.25 -49.22 -0.48
N ASP A 640 21.76 -50.48 -0.49
CA ASP A 640 21.62 -51.26 -1.73
C ASP A 640 20.45 -50.84 -2.63
N SER A 641 19.48 -50.08 -2.09
CA SER A 641 18.23 -49.73 -2.78
C SER A 641 18.19 -48.30 -3.32
N VAL A 642 19.32 -47.58 -3.29
CA VAL A 642 19.43 -46.17 -3.71
C VAL A 642 20.45 -46.06 -4.84
N PRO A 643 20.07 -45.52 -6.01
CA PRO A 643 21.04 -45.25 -7.06
C PRO A 643 22.12 -44.29 -6.56
N TRP A 644 23.37 -44.60 -6.87
CA TRP A 644 24.51 -43.89 -6.32
C TRP A 644 25.50 -43.46 -7.41
N LEU A 645 25.91 -42.19 -7.35
CA LEU A 645 26.93 -41.59 -8.19
C LEU A 645 28.26 -41.64 -7.43
N GLN A 646 29.18 -42.46 -7.92
CA GLN A 646 30.48 -42.67 -7.29
C GLN A 646 31.44 -41.53 -7.57
N LEU A 647 31.88 -40.85 -6.52
CA LEU A 647 33.02 -39.95 -6.52
C LEU A 647 34.31 -40.78 -6.66
N VAL A 648 34.93 -40.71 -7.83
CA VAL A 648 36.22 -41.33 -8.13
C VAL A 648 37.33 -40.37 -7.74
N VAL A 649 38.01 -40.70 -6.64
CA VAL A 649 39.11 -39.91 -6.07
C VAL A 649 40.39 -40.73 -5.99
N ALA A 650 41.55 -40.07 -6.12
CA ALA A 650 42.84 -40.75 -5.98
C ALA A 650 43.00 -41.37 -4.57
N GLY A 651 43.31 -42.66 -4.51
CA GLY A 651 43.42 -43.42 -3.25
C GLY A 651 42.08 -43.80 -2.61
N GLY A 652 40.96 -43.57 -3.30
CA GLY A 652 39.62 -44.02 -2.89
C GLY A 652 39.30 -45.45 -3.32
N PRO A 653 38.04 -45.90 -3.10
CA PRO A 653 37.53 -47.17 -3.63
C PRO A 653 37.64 -47.23 -5.16
N GLU A 654 37.92 -48.42 -5.69
CA GLU A 654 37.95 -48.65 -7.15
C GLU A 654 36.59 -48.37 -7.80
N PRO A 655 36.55 -47.97 -9.08
CA PRO A 655 35.30 -47.78 -9.82
C PRO A 655 34.41 -49.03 -9.77
N SER A 656 33.17 -48.86 -9.32
CA SER A 656 32.19 -49.93 -9.15
C SER A 656 31.28 -50.04 -10.36
N ALA A 657 31.04 -51.27 -10.82
CA ALA A 657 30.05 -51.54 -11.86
C ALA A 657 28.60 -51.39 -11.34
N ASP A 658 28.39 -51.35 -10.03
CA ASP A 658 27.07 -51.17 -9.41
C ASP A 658 26.70 -49.68 -9.22
N ALA A 659 27.65 -48.76 -9.44
CA ALA A 659 27.38 -47.32 -9.37
C ALA A 659 26.63 -46.85 -10.62
N ALA A 660 25.61 -46.01 -10.44
CA ALA A 660 24.84 -45.43 -11.54
C ALA A 660 25.67 -44.44 -12.38
N ALA A 661 26.63 -43.75 -11.73
CA ALA A 661 27.60 -42.89 -12.39
C ALA A 661 29.00 -43.04 -11.82
N LEU A 662 30.02 -42.81 -12.65
CA LEU A 662 31.40 -42.58 -12.23
C LEU A 662 31.71 -41.09 -12.41
N VAL A 663 31.91 -40.38 -11.30
CA VAL A 663 32.14 -38.93 -11.26
C VAL A 663 33.58 -38.66 -10.84
N HIS A 664 34.42 -38.25 -11.79
CA HIS A 664 35.84 -38.02 -11.56
C HIS A 664 36.11 -36.63 -10.96
N VAL A 665 36.68 -36.58 -9.76
CA VAL A 665 36.89 -35.32 -9.02
C VAL A 665 38.16 -34.59 -9.47
N GLN A 666 38.02 -33.32 -9.86
CA GLN A 666 39.10 -32.42 -10.27
C GLN A 666 39.32 -31.33 -9.22
N LYS A 667 40.53 -31.27 -8.65
CA LYS A 667 40.85 -30.38 -7.51
C LYS A 667 41.68 -29.15 -7.90
N THR A 668 42.99 -29.32 -8.07
CA THR A 668 43.95 -28.22 -8.21
C THR A 668 44.56 -28.12 -9.59
N LYS A 669 44.68 -29.24 -10.29
CA LYS A 669 45.22 -29.32 -11.65
C LYS A 669 44.33 -30.25 -12.47
N PHE A 670 43.96 -29.81 -13.67
CA PHE A 670 43.21 -30.64 -14.60
C PHE A 670 44.01 -31.90 -14.94
N GLN A 671 43.40 -33.06 -14.71
CA GLN A 671 43.89 -34.36 -15.11
C GLN A 671 42.80 -35.01 -15.97
N PRO A 672 43.03 -35.23 -17.28
CA PRO A 672 42.03 -35.83 -18.16
C PRO A 672 41.48 -37.13 -17.55
N PRO A 673 40.20 -37.16 -17.16
CA PRO A 673 39.60 -38.36 -16.59
C PRO A 673 39.45 -39.45 -17.66
N PRO A 674 39.50 -40.75 -17.28
CA PRO A 674 39.19 -41.83 -18.22
C PRO A 674 37.77 -41.70 -18.78
N ASP A 675 37.60 -41.90 -20.07
CA ASP A 675 36.33 -41.87 -20.80
C ASP A 675 35.64 -43.26 -20.89
N LYS A 676 36.02 -44.18 -19.98
CA LYS A 676 35.61 -45.58 -20.04
C LYS A 676 34.53 -45.91 -19.00
N ARG A 677 33.36 -46.34 -19.50
CA ARG A 677 32.26 -46.91 -18.71
C ARG A 677 32.52 -48.38 -18.38
N LEU A 678 32.03 -48.85 -17.23
CA LEU A 678 32.06 -50.28 -16.89
C LEU A 678 30.89 -51.04 -17.53
N HIS A 679 29.76 -50.36 -17.78
CA HIS A 679 28.64 -50.87 -18.56
C HIS A 679 27.93 -49.74 -19.34
N ALA A 680 27.15 -50.08 -20.36
CA ALA A 680 26.57 -49.11 -21.30
C ALA A 680 25.63 -48.07 -20.64
N ALA A 681 24.86 -48.49 -19.63
CA ALA A 681 23.94 -47.61 -18.90
C ALA A 681 24.62 -46.70 -17.87
N GLN A 682 25.94 -46.83 -17.64
CA GLN A 682 26.63 -46.06 -16.60
C GLN A 682 26.91 -44.63 -17.07
N LEU A 683 26.60 -43.66 -16.24
CA LEU A 683 26.89 -42.25 -16.50
C LEU A 683 28.37 -41.96 -16.24
N LEU A 684 28.95 -41.08 -17.05
CA LEU A 684 30.28 -40.49 -16.81
C LEU A 684 30.13 -39.03 -16.42
N GLY A 685 30.75 -38.65 -15.30
CA GLY A 685 30.72 -37.29 -14.78
C GLY A 685 32.11 -36.75 -14.45
N ILE A 686 32.20 -35.42 -14.40
CA ILE A 686 33.38 -34.71 -13.88
C ILE A 686 32.89 -33.81 -12.74
N ALA A 687 33.44 -33.98 -11.54
CA ALA A 687 33.22 -33.06 -10.44
C ALA A 687 34.31 -31.99 -10.41
N VAL A 688 33.91 -30.71 -10.31
CA VAL A 688 34.82 -29.57 -10.29
C VAL A 688 34.40 -28.59 -9.21
N SER A 689 35.34 -28.21 -8.37
CA SER A 689 35.17 -27.20 -7.31
C SER A 689 35.88 -25.87 -7.59
N SER A 690 36.76 -25.85 -8.59
CA SER A 690 37.58 -24.69 -8.93
C SER A 690 37.12 -24.02 -10.22
N THR A 691 36.77 -22.74 -10.14
CA THR A 691 36.45 -21.92 -11.32
C THR A 691 37.60 -21.84 -12.33
N ALA A 692 38.85 -22.01 -11.88
CA ALA A 692 40.02 -22.03 -12.76
C ALA A 692 40.11 -23.29 -13.63
N LEU A 693 39.50 -24.41 -13.20
CA LEU A 693 39.49 -25.67 -13.96
C LEU A 693 38.18 -25.88 -14.74
N LEU A 694 37.16 -25.08 -14.44
CA LEU A 694 35.80 -25.26 -14.93
C LEU A 694 35.69 -25.33 -16.45
N GLU A 695 36.34 -24.39 -17.16
CA GLU A 695 36.32 -24.36 -18.63
C GLU A 695 36.96 -25.62 -19.24
N GLN A 696 38.10 -26.06 -18.71
CA GLN A 696 38.78 -27.28 -19.18
C GLN A 696 37.92 -28.53 -18.94
N CYS A 697 37.24 -28.60 -17.79
CA CYS A 697 36.37 -29.73 -17.45
C CYS A 697 35.14 -29.78 -18.37
N ILE A 698 34.49 -28.63 -18.60
CA ILE A 698 33.31 -28.54 -19.48
C ILE A 698 33.69 -28.91 -20.92
N VAL A 699 34.75 -28.29 -21.46
CA VAL A 699 35.21 -28.57 -22.84
C VAL A 699 35.58 -30.04 -23.00
N HIS A 700 36.34 -30.59 -22.05
CA HIS A 700 36.71 -32.01 -22.11
C HIS A 700 35.49 -32.93 -22.05
N GLY A 701 34.54 -32.66 -21.14
CA GLY A 701 33.32 -33.43 -21.01
C GLY A 701 32.49 -33.44 -22.30
N LEU A 702 32.33 -32.27 -22.92
CA LEU A 702 31.62 -32.08 -24.18
C LEU A 702 32.31 -32.75 -25.39
N GLU A 703 33.64 -32.81 -25.40
CA GLU A 703 34.42 -33.42 -26.49
C GLU A 703 34.52 -34.94 -26.38
N HIS A 704 34.50 -35.48 -25.16
CA HIS A 704 34.74 -36.90 -24.87
C HIS A 704 33.46 -37.66 -24.45
N GLY A 705 32.29 -37.03 -24.59
CA GLY A 705 31.00 -37.67 -24.37
C GLY A 705 30.74 -38.03 -22.90
N PHE A 706 31.13 -37.15 -21.99
CA PHE A 706 30.69 -37.19 -20.59
C PHE A 706 29.23 -36.74 -20.52
N ASP A 707 28.49 -37.35 -19.61
CA ASP A 707 27.06 -37.11 -19.45
C ASP A 707 26.79 -35.93 -18.50
N ILE A 708 27.67 -35.73 -17.50
CA ILE A 708 27.43 -34.83 -16.37
C ILE A 708 28.66 -33.98 -16.01
N ILE A 709 28.44 -32.71 -15.65
CA ILE A 709 29.37 -31.92 -14.84
C ILE A 709 28.75 -31.67 -13.47
N LEU A 710 29.42 -32.14 -12.40
CA LEU A 710 29.06 -31.85 -11.02
C LEU A 710 29.83 -30.60 -10.56
N LEU A 711 29.08 -29.54 -10.28
CA LEU A 711 29.56 -28.22 -9.91
C LEU A 711 29.60 -28.10 -8.39
N ASP A 712 30.72 -28.47 -7.80
CA ASP A 712 30.91 -28.40 -6.37
C ASP A 712 31.11 -26.94 -5.94
N ALA A 713 30.11 -26.36 -5.28
CA ALA A 713 30.19 -25.00 -4.74
C ALA A 713 31.07 -24.90 -3.48
N THR A 714 31.51 -26.04 -2.93
CA THR A 714 32.36 -26.12 -1.75
C THR A 714 33.83 -26.31 -2.14
N ASN A 715 34.71 -26.47 -1.15
CA ASN A 715 36.14 -26.71 -1.39
C ASN A 715 36.51 -28.21 -1.54
N GLY A 716 35.56 -29.08 -1.93
CA GLY A 716 35.80 -30.49 -2.18
C GLY A 716 34.71 -31.41 -1.62
N ILE A 717 33.79 -31.82 -2.49
CA ILE A 717 32.62 -32.68 -2.21
C ILE A 717 32.99 -34.05 -1.64
N GLU A 718 34.23 -34.51 -1.83
CA GLU A 718 34.69 -35.79 -1.27
C GLU A 718 35.02 -35.74 0.23
N GLY A 719 35.05 -34.53 0.82
CA GLY A 719 35.29 -34.32 2.25
C GLY A 719 34.04 -34.54 3.12
N ASN A 720 34.23 -34.61 4.44
CA ASN A 720 33.12 -34.66 5.39
C ASN A 720 32.59 -33.25 5.64
N TRP A 721 31.39 -32.96 5.14
CA TRP A 721 30.67 -31.70 5.31
C TRP A 721 31.51 -30.44 5.01
N PRO A 722 32.14 -30.35 3.82
CA PRO A 722 32.98 -29.21 3.43
C PRO A 722 32.25 -27.86 3.52
N GLU A 723 30.92 -27.87 3.40
CA GLU A 723 30.03 -26.71 3.58
C GLU A 723 30.05 -26.09 4.99
N LEU A 724 30.53 -26.83 6.01
CA LEU A 724 30.68 -26.29 7.36
C LEU A 724 31.98 -25.48 7.52
N GLY A 725 32.93 -25.62 6.60
CA GLY A 725 34.23 -24.94 6.66
C GLY A 725 34.22 -23.55 6.03
N GLU A 726 33.61 -23.42 4.85
CA GLU A 726 33.49 -22.15 4.12
C GLU A 726 32.12 -22.07 3.42
N ALA A 727 31.64 -20.85 3.19
CA ALA A 727 30.37 -20.63 2.51
C ALA A 727 30.45 -21.12 1.05
N PRO A 728 29.46 -21.91 0.57
CA PRO A 728 29.42 -22.33 -0.81
C PRO A 728 29.38 -21.15 -1.78
N SER A 729 30.13 -21.24 -2.87
CA SER A 729 30.23 -20.19 -3.89
C SER A 729 29.28 -20.47 -5.07
N PRO A 730 28.16 -19.72 -5.21
CA PRO A 730 27.25 -19.89 -6.35
C PRO A 730 27.83 -19.38 -7.68
N ARG A 731 29.05 -18.81 -7.67
CA ARG A 731 29.72 -18.33 -8.89
C ARG A 731 30.04 -19.46 -9.87
N ILE A 732 30.32 -20.66 -9.36
CA ILE A 732 30.68 -21.80 -10.21
C ILE A 732 29.56 -22.16 -11.20
N LEU A 733 28.29 -22.07 -10.76
CA LEU A 733 27.12 -22.28 -11.61
C LEU A 733 26.98 -21.19 -12.68
N ARG A 734 27.10 -19.92 -12.29
CA ARG A 734 27.07 -18.78 -13.21
C ARG A 734 28.15 -18.92 -14.29
N ASP A 735 29.36 -19.27 -13.88
CA ASP A 735 30.52 -19.33 -14.77
C ASP A 735 30.38 -20.52 -15.73
N ALA A 736 29.88 -21.67 -15.26
CA ALA A 736 29.59 -22.83 -16.09
C ALA A 736 28.59 -22.50 -17.21
N ILE A 737 27.47 -21.84 -16.85
CA ILE A 737 26.45 -21.41 -17.81
C ILE A 737 27.04 -20.40 -18.82
N THR A 738 27.91 -19.50 -18.35
CA THR A 738 28.56 -18.51 -19.23
C THR A 738 29.50 -19.19 -20.23
N ILE A 739 30.26 -20.20 -19.79
CA ILE A 739 31.14 -20.99 -20.66
C ILE A 739 30.31 -21.73 -21.72
N LEU A 740 29.27 -22.48 -21.33
CA LEU A 740 28.41 -23.21 -22.27
C LEU A 740 27.77 -22.28 -23.31
N ARG A 741 27.27 -21.12 -22.88
CA ARG A 741 26.74 -20.06 -23.78
C ARG A 741 27.79 -19.54 -24.75
N SER A 742 29.01 -19.31 -24.29
CA SER A 742 30.09 -18.86 -25.16
C SER A 742 30.46 -19.87 -26.24
N LEU A 743 30.22 -21.16 -25.95
CA LEU A 743 30.41 -22.28 -26.89
C LEU A 743 29.18 -22.54 -27.77
N ASN A 744 28.00 -22.00 -27.43
CA ASN A 744 26.68 -22.34 -28.01
C ASN A 744 26.37 -23.84 -27.92
N ARG A 745 26.66 -24.46 -26.77
CA ARG A 745 26.49 -25.90 -26.49
C ARG A 745 25.72 -26.15 -25.20
N GLU A 746 24.79 -25.27 -24.87
CA GLU A 746 23.84 -25.48 -23.78
C GLU A 746 23.05 -26.78 -24.02
N GLU A 747 22.63 -27.45 -22.94
CA GLU A 747 21.85 -28.71 -22.98
C GLU A 747 22.59 -29.95 -23.53
N GLU A 748 23.83 -29.82 -24.02
CA GLU A 748 24.62 -30.96 -24.48
C GLU A 748 25.26 -31.79 -23.34
N ILE A 749 25.30 -31.23 -22.12
CA ILE A 749 25.81 -31.89 -20.92
C ILE A 749 25.01 -31.44 -19.71
N ASP A 750 24.66 -32.38 -18.83
CA ASP A 750 23.86 -32.07 -17.65
C ASP A 750 24.72 -31.44 -16.55
N LEU A 751 24.21 -30.37 -15.94
CA LEU A 751 24.84 -29.74 -14.79
C LEU A 751 24.16 -30.22 -13.51
N LEU A 752 24.94 -30.82 -12.61
CA LEU A 752 24.56 -31.07 -11.22
C LEU A 752 25.21 -29.98 -10.38
N TYR A 753 24.47 -29.38 -9.45
CA TYR A 753 24.97 -28.36 -8.54
C TYR A 753 24.90 -28.85 -7.10
#